data_AF-A0A821S718-F1
#
_entry.id   AF-A0A821S718-F1
#
_cell.length_a   1.000
_cell.length_b   1.000
_cell.length_c   1.000
_cell.angle_alpha   90.00
_cell.angle_beta   90.00
_cell.angle_gamma   90.00
#
_symmetry.space_group_name_H-M   'P 1'
#
loop_
_entity.id
_entity.type
_entity.pdbx_description
1 polymer ?
#
loop_
_entity_poly.entity_id
_entity_poly.type
_entity_poly.pdbx_seq_one_letter_code
_entity_poly.pdbx_strand_id
1 'polypeptide(L)'
;MNILDLPDEMLLAIFNKMNMIDVLYSLVGVNQRLDQLIFDPLYICHLNVRVNSLLNSNSNIANHILDRICEKIIPWVHHKITKLTAQPLSIERILYRMNYPQLHFVSLVDFGQAILVQHLTGDTILRRLFINQITHLNAEINDDTTRELSDENNSNIFELILSLGKCLIDLTFSQSFRDREFEVPTLNITSTGCVSLTLTKLKIKVNTFDDCLYVLDGRLQCLSTLIIDIFEIFDSSAIIDNTKKLPKLICFSLTSKCYTKFYENGIVSLLRRISNLEELTLFLSIERTEPSYVDGIQLHDEVLIFMPQLNKLTFSIHTLVINKYVTIDLPSNDDIQHSFIKRKYQSVGSYADDKFTNSESRCHIYSLPYQFDTFLHLANCFQGGIFDKVRSLAMTDQRPFEHELFDKISRDFPFLQELIVLNSKPQKNKQRTSKLITFFHLVKLDLQNVHIDYVEQFLLETNTCLPRLKKLDIEYEQLAIVTNNFTNGAARYNCSQLRRIVMHEPYICGENFHSYFPLLNNTEQMSIEYTEDCFVVKSERIDNKKQPPPQTMSQLSAAKQLIEKKQEEEIKQIMVLINAYHNQQDAVNKGLSANQIKTSTDDHAWQLTKSYQLGLEVNDLEGKAMKIENEIMQKSSAIVGDNTPVYLPAFEIKSWCNQTDSTVTIKVPIKDLTAERIEVSIKDTNVIVLIKTSSLKFHYSIQFNLIHYINPIESSYNIADEHIEIKLCKRELITW
;
A
#
# COMPACT_ATOMS: atom_id res chain seq x y z
N MET A 1 42.97 -18.01 15.20
CA MET A 1 42.13 -18.79 16.13
C MET A 1 41.35 -19.78 15.28
N ASN A 2 41.48 -21.08 15.55
CA ASN A 2 40.71 -22.10 14.83
C ASN A 2 39.26 -22.05 15.32
N ILE A 3 38.28 -22.28 14.44
CA ILE A 3 36.87 -22.33 14.85
C ILE A 3 36.64 -23.41 15.91
N LEU A 4 37.41 -24.50 15.84
CA LEU A 4 37.39 -25.58 16.82
C LEU A 4 37.92 -25.17 18.21
N ASP A 5 38.59 -24.02 18.34
CA ASP A 5 39.06 -23.52 19.63
C ASP A 5 37.96 -22.74 20.39
N LEU A 6 36.82 -22.45 19.73
CA LEU A 6 35.71 -21.72 20.35
C LEU A 6 34.91 -22.64 21.28
N PRO A 7 34.32 -22.13 22.39
CA PRO A 7 33.35 -22.85 23.20
C PRO A 7 32.10 -23.24 22.42
N ASP A 8 31.43 -24.31 22.87
CA ASP A 8 30.24 -24.87 22.22
C ASP A 8 29.10 -23.86 22.14
N GLU A 9 28.92 -23.02 23.16
CA GLU A 9 27.89 -21.98 23.21
C GLU A 9 28.13 -20.89 22.15
N MET A 10 29.40 -20.55 21.91
CA MET A 10 29.77 -19.60 20.86
C MET A 10 29.54 -20.20 19.47
N LEU A 11 29.88 -21.48 19.28
CA LEU A 11 29.63 -22.19 18.03
C LEU A 11 28.14 -22.30 17.74
N LEU A 12 27.32 -22.68 18.71
CA LEU A 12 25.86 -22.72 18.56
C LEU A 12 25.28 -21.33 18.27
N ALA A 13 25.76 -20.28 18.95
CA ALA A 13 25.34 -18.92 18.66
C ALA A 13 25.73 -18.45 17.24
N ILE A 14 26.87 -18.91 16.71
CA ILE A 14 27.29 -18.67 15.33
C ILE A 14 26.40 -19.46 14.37
N PHE A 15 26.20 -20.76 14.59
CA PHE A 15 25.38 -21.62 13.73
C PHE A 15 23.93 -21.16 13.66
N ASN A 16 23.35 -20.67 14.77
CA ASN A 16 22.01 -20.09 14.82
C ASN A 16 21.86 -18.81 13.98
N LYS A 17 22.96 -18.14 13.64
CA LYS A 17 22.97 -16.96 12.76
C LYS A 17 23.26 -17.31 11.29
N MET A 18 23.71 -18.53 11.01
CA MET A 18 24.01 -19.01 9.67
C MET A 18 22.79 -19.68 9.03
N ASN A 19 22.81 -19.83 7.71
CA ASN A 19 21.82 -20.68 7.04
C ASN A 19 22.06 -22.14 7.47
N MET A 20 21.02 -22.79 7.99
CA MET A 20 21.09 -24.14 8.52
C MET A 20 21.48 -25.18 7.46
N ILE A 21 21.01 -25.02 6.22
CA ILE A 21 21.38 -25.91 5.10
C ILE A 21 22.90 -25.86 4.89
N ASP A 22 23.48 -24.66 4.88
CA ASP A 22 24.92 -24.49 4.64
C ASP A 22 25.74 -25.12 5.77
N VAL A 23 25.31 -24.94 7.02
CA VAL A 23 25.95 -25.57 8.19
C VAL A 23 25.87 -27.10 8.11
N LEU A 24 24.66 -27.63 7.89
CA LEU A 24 24.42 -29.08 7.78
C LEU A 24 25.22 -29.71 6.65
N TYR A 25 25.20 -29.09 5.47
CA TYR A 25 25.90 -29.62 4.30
C TYR A 25 27.41 -29.57 4.46
N SER A 26 27.92 -28.47 5.03
CA SER A 26 29.37 -28.20 5.07
C SER A 26 30.08 -28.87 6.25
N LEU A 27 29.41 -29.02 7.40
CA LEU A 27 30.08 -29.45 8.63
C LEU A 27 29.79 -30.89 9.03
N VAL A 28 28.70 -31.50 8.57
CA VAL A 28 28.37 -32.88 8.95
C VAL A 28 29.41 -33.87 8.40
N GLY A 29 29.99 -34.64 9.31
CA GLY A 29 31.04 -35.62 9.05
C GLY A 29 32.44 -35.01 8.92
N VAL A 30 32.60 -33.71 9.14
CA VAL A 30 33.92 -33.04 9.13
C VAL A 30 34.63 -33.24 10.46
N ASN A 31 33.92 -33.16 11.58
CA ASN A 31 34.48 -33.30 12.92
C ASN A 31 33.44 -33.79 13.92
N GLN A 32 33.80 -34.76 14.75
CA GLN A 32 32.89 -35.38 15.72
C GLN A 32 32.27 -34.39 16.72
N ARG A 33 33.03 -33.38 17.17
CA ARG A 33 32.50 -32.34 18.07
C ARG A 33 31.49 -31.45 17.35
N LEU A 34 31.75 -31.09 16.09
CA LEU A 34 30.80 -30.33 15.28
C LEU A 34 29.52 -31.13 15.02
N ASP A 35 29.63 -32.42 14.75
CA ASP A 35 28.47 -33.31 14.59
C ASP A 35 27.62 -33.35 15.86
N GLN A 36 28.25 -33.42 17.05
CA GLN A 36 27.55 -33.37 18.33
C GLN A 36 26.75 -32.07 18.49
N LEU A 37 27.34 -30.93 18.13
CA LEU A 37 26.67 -29.62 18.22
C LEU A 37 25.55 -29.47 17.19
N ILE A 38 25.76 -29.94 15.97
CA ILE A 38 24.77 -29.88 14.89
C ILE A 38 23.57 -30.79 15.19
N PHE A 39 23.80 -31.93 15.85
CA PHE A 39 22.75 -32.86 16.25
C PHE A 39 22.22 -32.59 17.67
N ASP A 40 22.67 -31.50 18.29
CA ASP A 40 22.13 -31.02 19.54
C ASP A 40 20.64 -30.65 19.36
N PRO A 41 19.75 -31.10 20.27
CA PRO A 41 18.33 -30.76 20.20
C PRO A 41 18.04 -29.27 20.11
N LEU A 42 18.85 -28.42 20.75
CA LEU A 42 18.67 -26.96 20.72
C LEU A 42 18.88 -26.39 19.31
N TYR A 43 19.74 -27.02 18.50
CA TYR A 43 19.97 -26.61 17.12
C TYR A 43 18.98 -27.27 16.15
N ILE A 44 18.81 -28.60 16.25
CA ILE A 44 18.11 -29.37 15.22
C ILE A 44 16.58 -29.42 15.40
N CYS A 45 16.04 -29.04 16.56
CA CYS A 45 14.59 -29.06 16.80
C CYS A 45 13.81 -28.22 15.78
N HIS A 46 14.40 -27.14 15.27
CA HIS A 46 13.87 -26.35 14.17
C HIS A 46 14.69 -26.58 12.89
N LEU A 47 14.21 -27.46 12.03
CA LEU A 47 14.79 -27.66 10.70
C LEU A 47 14.28 -26.60 9.72
N ASN A 48 15.14 -25.66 9.32
CA ASN A 48 14.84 -24.63 8.32
C ASN A 48 15.53 -24.93 7.00
N VAL A 49 14.77 -25.47 6.04
CA VAL A 49 15.22 -25.82 4.70
C VAL A 49 14.65 -24.84 3.67
N ARG A 50 14.96 -23.55 3.86
CA ARG A 50 14.79 -22.55 2.80
C ARG A 50 16.04 -22.56 1.93
N VAL A 51 15.89 -23.09 0.71
CA VAL A 51 16.90 -22.92 -0.32
C VAL A 51 16.78 -21.48 -0.79
N ASN A 52 17.66 -20.61 -0.32
CA ASN A 52 17.67 -19.22 -0.77
C ASN A 52 17.84 -19.22 -2.29
N SER A 53 16.82 -18.74 -3.01
CA SER A 53 16.77 -18.55 -4.46
C SER A 53 17.83 -17.58 -5.00
N LEU A 54 18.71 -17.05 -4.15
CA LEU A 54 19.88 -16.25 -4.52
C LEU A 54 20.82 -16.99 -5.50
N LEU A 55 20.69 -18.30 -5.65
CA LEU A 55 21.38 -19.13 -6.66
C LEU A 55 20.42 -19.67 -7.75
N ASN A 56 19.33 -18.97 -8.06
CA ASN A 56 18.29 -19.41 -9.03
C ASN A 56 18.81 -19.85 -10.40
N SER A 57 20.03 -19.48 -10.80
CA SER A 57 20.64 -19.99 -12.03
C SER A 57 21.05 -21.47 -11.98
N ASN A 58 21.10 -22.11 -10.81
CA ASN A 58 21.54 -23.50 -10.64
C ASN A 58 20.62 -24.32 -9.71
N SER A 59 19.35 -24.52 -10.10
CA SER A 59 18.40 -25.41 -9.41
C SER A 59 18.97 -26.83 -9.15
N ASN A 60 19.89 -27.30 -9.98
CA ASN A 60 20.60 -28.57 -9.77
C ASN A 60 21.49 -28.59 -8.52
N ILE A 61 22.15 -27.46 -8.20
CA ILE A 61 23.02 -27.37 -7.02
C ILE A 61 22.16 -27.39 -5.75
N ALA A 62 21.02 -26.70 -5.75
CA ALA A 62 20.10 -26.80 -4.61
C ALA A 62 19.61 -28.24 -4.37
N ASN A 63 19.28 -28.96 -5.44
CA ASN A 63 18.76 -30.32 -5.34
C ASN A 63 19.77 -31.31 -4.74
N HIS A 64 21.04 -31.31 -5.18
CA HIS A 64 22.02 -32.27 -4.64
C HIS A 64 22.34 -32.01 -3.15
N ILE A 65 22.32 -30.75 -2.71
CA ILE A 65 22.50 -30.38 -1.30
C ILE A 65 21.34 -30.97 -0.49
N LEU A 66 20.11 -30.74 -0.94
CA LEU A 66 18.92 -31.24 -0.30
C LEU A 66 18.89 -32.77 -0.26
N ASP A 67 19.24 -33.44 -1.36
CA ASP A 67 19.29 -34.91 -1.42
C ASP A 67 20.32 -35.47 -0.43
N ARG A 68 21.49 -34.84 -0.32
CA ARG A 68 22.49 -35.22 0.68
C ARG A 68 21.98 -35.05 2.11
N ILE A 69 21.28 -33.96 2.42
CA ILE A 69 20.67 -33.74 3.75
C ILE A 69 19.63 -34.82 4.04
N CYS A 70 18.73 -35.06 3.09
CA CYS A 70 17.69 -36.09 3.17
C CYS A 70 18.26 -37.50 3.37
N GLU A 71 19.37 -37.84 2.72
CA GLU A 71 19.95 -39.18 2.76
C GLU A 71 20.90 -39.39 3.94
N LYS A 72 21.71 -38.39 4.30
CA LYS A 72 22.78 -38.55 5.28
C LYS A 72 22.46 -37.99 6.66
N ILE A 73 21.59 -36.98 6.75
CA ILE A 73 21.38 -36.22 7.99
C ILE A 73 20.03 -36.56 8.61
N ILE A 74 18.94 -36.45 7.84
CA ILE A 74 17.58 -36.68 8.32
C ILE A 74 17.41 -38.03 9.06
N PRO A 75 17.99 -39.17 8.62
CA PRO A 75 17.88 -40.43 9.36
C PRO A 75 18.35 -40.38 10.81
N TRP A 76 19.26 -39.47 11.15
CA TRP A 76 19.83 -39.35 12.49
C TRP A 76 19.02 -38.44 13.41
N VAL A 77 18.23 -37.53 12.82
CA VAL A 77 17.63 -36.42 13.57
C VAL A 77 16.12 -36.30 13.45
N HIS A 78 15.47 -37.06 12.54
CA HIS A 78 14.03 -36.93 12.28
C HIS A 78 13.14 -37.03 13.53
N HIS A 79 13.55 -37.81 14.53
CA HIS A 79 12.83 -37.98 15.79
C HIS A 79 12.95 -36.79 16.75
N LYS A 80 13.90 -35.86 16.52
CA LYS A 80 14.12 -34.64 17.32
C LYS A 80 13.50 -33.40 16.70
N ILE A 81 13.09 -33.46 15.42
CA ILE A 81 12.56 -32.32 14.70
C ILE A 81 11.13 -32.07 15.19
N THR A 82 10.92 -30.92 15.83
CA THR A 82 9.61 -30.47 16.31
C THR A 82 8.99 -29.42 15.40
N LYS A 83 9.84 -28.69 14.67
CA LYS A 83 9.48 -27.61 13.75
C LYS A 83 10.18 -27.76 12.40
N LEU A 84 9.40 -27.70 11.31
CA LEU A 84 9.90 -27.70 9.94
C LEU A 84 9.54 -26.40 9.23
N THR A 85 10.50 -25.77 8.57
CA THR A 85 10.27 -24.66 7.63
C THR A 85 10.82 -25.05 6.28
N ALA A 86 10.00 -25.05 5.24
CA ALA A 86 10.40 -25.54 3.92
C ALA A 86 9.62 -24.85 2.80
N GLN A 87 10.19 -24.89 1.60
CA GLN A 87 9.53 -24.58 0.32
C GLN A 87 8.89 -25.84 -0.30
N PRO A 88 8.01 -25.73 -1.32
CA PRO A 88 7.27 -26.87 -1.87
C PRO A 88 8.13 -28.08 -2.25
N LEU A 89 9.17 -27.89 -3.07
CA LEU A 89 10.04 -29.00 -3.49
C LEU A 89 10.82 -29.62 -2.31
N SER A 90 11.11 -28.81 -1.29
CA SER A 90 11.87 -29.28 -0.12
C SER A 90 10.99 -30.08 0.84
N ILE A 91 9.74 -29.70 1.03
CA ILE A 91 8.87 -30.34 2.02
C ILE A 91 8.58 -31.79 1.62
N GLU A 92 8.30 -32.06 0.35
CA GLU A 92 7.99 -33.42 -0.10
C GLU A 92 9.18 -34.35 0.10
N ARG A 93 10.37 -33.91 -0.34
CA ARG A 93 11.59 -34.72 -0.22
C ARG A 93 11.92 -35.03 1.24
N ILE A 94 11.77 -34.06 2.14
CA ILE A 94 12.04 -34.25 3.55
C ILE A 94 11.00 -35.20 4.17
N LEU A 95 9.72 -34.95 3.95
CA LEU A 95 8.64 -35.71 4.55
C LEU A 95 8.55 -37.15 4.02
N TYR A 96 8.98 -37.42 2.78
CA TYR A 96 8.97 -38.77 2.21
C TYR A 96 10.06 -39.68 2.78
N ARG A 97 11.11 -39.13 3.39
CA ARG A 97 12.28 -39.92 3.79
C ARG A 97 12.14 -40.63 5.12
N MET A 98 11.44 -40.03 6.07
CA MET A 98 11.34 -40.54 7.44
C MET A 98 9.97 -40.22 8.05
N ASN A 99 9.62 -40.92 9.12
CA ASN A 99 8.50 -40.54 9.98
C ASN A 99 8.95 -39.48 11.00
N TYR A 100 8.20 -38.41 11.20
CA TYR A 100 8.57 -37.31 12.10
C TYR A 100 7.64 -37.27 13.32
N PRO A 101 7.80 -38.15 14.32
CA PRO A 101 6.82 -38.34 15.40
C PRO A 101 6.66 -37.14 16.33
N GLN A 102 7.62 -36.20 16.35
CA GLN A 102 7.58 -35.00 17.20
C GLN A 102 7.22 -33.71 16.44
N LEU A 103 7.09 -33.78 15.11
CA LEU A 103 6.81 -32.63 14.26
C LEU A 103 5.39 -32.12 14.45
N HIS A 104 5.23 -31.01 15.14
CA HIS A 104 3.91 -30.43 15.41
C HIS A 104 3.78 -28.99 14.89
N PHE A 105 4.89 -28.40 14.42
CA PHE A 105 4.93 -27.08 13.77
C PHE A 105 5.43 -27.20 12.33
N VAL A 106 4.67 -26.67 11.38
CA VAL A 106 5.10 -26.55 9.97
C VAL A 106 4.99 -25.10 9.50
N SER A 107 6.03 -24.58 8.84
CA SER A 107 6.02 -23.32 8.10
C SER A 107 6.22 -23.58 6.62
N LEU A 108 5.17 -23.36 5.84
CA LEU A 108 5.15 -23.40 4.38
C LEU A 108 5.47 -21.99 3.87
N VAL A 109 6.52 -21.88 3.05
CA VAL A 109 7.06 -20.61 2.58
C VAL A 109 7.12 -20.62 1.06
N ASP A 110 6.67 -19.55 0.42
CA ASP A 110 6.60 -19.42 -1.03
C ASP A 110 5.81 -20.57 -1.70
N PHE A 111 4.71 -21.01 -1.07
CA PHE A 111 3.89 -22.06 -1.66
C PHE A 111 2.94 -21.49 -2.70
N GLY A 112 3.04 -22.01 -3.92
CA GLY A 112 1.99 -21.83 -4.90
C GLY A 112 0.66 -22.40 -4.42
N GLN A 113 -0.44 -21.67 -4.62
CA GLN A 113 -1.78 -22.10 -4.18
C GLN A 113 -2.13 -23.48 -4.77
N ALA A 114 -1.90 -23.70 -6.07
CA ALA A 114 -2.22 -24.95 -6.75
C ALA A 114 -1.43 -26.14 -6.18
N ILE A 115 -0.13 -25.91 -5.92
CA ILE A 115 0.76 -26.94 -5.35
C ILE A 115 0.31 -27.32 -3.94
N LEU A 116 -0.05 -26.34 -3.11
CA LEU A 116 -0.51 -26.62 -1.76
C LEU A 116 -1.86 -27.35 -1.75
N VAL A 117 -2.81 -26.96 -2.61
CA VAL A 117 -4.08 -27.71 -2.79
C VAL A 117 -3.79 -29.15 -3.19
N GLN A 118 -2.88 -29.38 -4.13
CA GLN A 118 -2.50 -30.73 -4.56
C GLN A 118 -1.95 -31.56 -3.38
N HIS A 119 -1.08 -30.99 -2.55
CA HIS A 119 -0.57 -31.73 -1.38
C HIS A 119 -1.64 -32.02 -0.33
N LEU A 120 -2.59 -31.09 -0.11
CA LEU A 120 -3.61 -31.22 0.93
C LEU A 120 -4.81 -32.09 0.50
N THR A 121 -5.09 -32.17 -0.80
CA THR A 121 -6.18 -33.01 -1.34
C THR A 121 -5.71 -34.42 -1.71
N GLY A 122 -4.45 -34.58 -2.15
CA GLY A 122 -3.87 -35.89 -2.48
C GLY A 122 -3.57 -36.77 -1.26
N ASP A 123 -3.31 -38.06 -1.47
CA ASP A 123 -2.84 -38.97 -0.41
C ASP A 123 -1.32 -38.77 -0.14
N THR A 124 -0.97 -37.58 0.35
CA THR A 124 0.41 -37.21 0.67
C THR A 124 0.71 -37.38 2.16
N ILE A 125 2.00 -37.51 2.48
CA ILE A 125 2.47 -37.53 3.88
C ILE A 125 2.14 -36.20 4.56
N LEU A 126 2.25 -35.08 3.84
CA LEU A 126 1.90 -33.76 4.36
C LEU A 126 0.44 -33.73 4.83
N ARG A 127 -0.50 -34.22 4.00
CA ARG A 127 -1.92 -34.33 4.40
C ARG A 127 -2.11 -35.17 5.66
N ARG A 128 -1.46 -36.34 5.74
CA ARG A 128 -1.57 -37.24 6.91
C ARG A 128 -1.03 -36.59 8.18
N LEU A 129 0.11 -35.88 8.11
CA LEU A 129 0.64 -35.11 9.23
C LEU A 129 -0.30 -33.98 9.62
N PHE A 130 -0.83 -33.27 8.62
CA PHE A 130 -1.74 -32.15 8.83
C PHE A 130 -3.00 -32.56 9.60
N ILE A 131 -3.59 -33.70 9.23
CA ILE A 131 -4.80 -34.23 9.87
C ILE A 131 -4.55 -34.67 11.31
N ASN A 132 -3.39 -35.29 11.58
CA ASN A 132 -3.20 -36.06 12.82
C ASN A 132 -2.27 -35.41 13.85
N GLN A 133 -1.38 -34.51 13.43
CA GLN A 133 -0.21 -34.15 14.25
C GLN A 133 0.10 -32.65 14.28
N ILE A 134 -0.16 -31.92 13.19
CA ILE A 134 0.17 -30.49 13.14
C ILE A 134 -0.77 -29.69 14.03
N THR A 135 -0.18 -29.01 15.01
CA THR A 135 -0.88 -28.10 15.93
C THR A 135 -0.59 -26.64 15.61
N HIS A 136 0.51 -26.35 14.92
CA HIS A 136 0.91 -25.00 14.53
C HIS A 136 1.27 -24.97 13.04
N LEU A 137 0.58 -24.11 12.29
CA LEU A 137 0.84 -23.90 10.86
C LEU A 137 1.15 -22.42 10.59
N ASN A 138 2.22 -22.17 9.85
CA ASN A 138 2.43 -20.91 9.15
C ASN A 138 2.38 -21.18 7.64
N ALA A 139 1.41 -20.62 6.94
CA ALA A 139 1.22 -20.79 5.50
C ALA A 139 1.40 -19.44 4.79
N GLU A 140 2.53 -19.28 4.12
CA GLU A 140 2.82 -18.15 3.23
C GLU A 140 2.64 -18.62 1.78
N ILE A 141 1.53 -18.20 1.19
CA ILE A 141 1.05 -18.64 -0.11
C ILE A 141 1.27 -17.52 -1.12
N ASN A 142 1.94 -17.84 -2.22
CA ASN A 142 2.11 -16.92 -3.32
C ASN A 142 1.04 -17.22 -4.37
N ASP A 143 0.44 -16.17 -4.93
CA ASP A 143 -0.43 -16.31 -6.09
C ASP A 143 0.42 -16.80 -7.28
N ASP A 144 0.17 -18.03 -7.73
CA ASP A 144 0.85 -18.60 -8.88
C ASP A 144 0.36 -17.85 -10.12
N THR A 145 1.28 -17.21 -10.85
CA THR A 145 0.96 -16.42 -12.06
C THR A 145 0.43 -17.26 -13.23
N THR A 146 0.27 -18.57 -13.07
CA THR A 146 -0.25 -19.46 -14.09
C THR A 146 -1.76 -19.24 -14.27
N ARG A 147 -2.10 -18.23 -15.07
CA ARG A 147 -3.44 -17.79 -15.51
C ARG A 147 -4.34 -18.89 -16.11
N GLU A 148 -3.85 -20.12 -16.27
CA GLU A 148 -4.52 -21.16 -17.06
C GLU A 148 -5.32 -22.19 -16.23
N LEU A 149 -5.28 -22.12 -14.90
CA LEU A 149 -6.14 -22.97 -14.07
C LEU A 149 -7.48 -22.25 -13.80
N SER A 150 -8.43 -22.57 -14.67
CA SER A 150 -9.84 -22.17 -14.69
C SER A 150 -10.54 -22.06 -13.32
N ASP A 151 -11.43 -21.07 -13.21
CA ASP A 151 -12.28 -20.68 -12.06
C ASP A 151 -13.03 -21.82 -11.33
N GLU A 152 -13.19 -23.00 -11.93
CA GLU A 152 -14.02 -24.08 -11.38
C GLU A 152 -13.38 -24.84 -10.21
N ASN A 153 -12.07 -24.73 -9.98
CA ASN A 153 -11.36 -25.44 -8.91
C ASN A 153 -10.61 -24.52 -7.92
N ASN A 154 -11.01 -23.25 -7.82
CA ASN A 154 -10.52 -22.34 -6.77
C ASN A 154 -11.08 -22.73 -5.39
N SER A 155 -10.73 -23.95 -4.94
CA SER A 155 -10.94 -24.38 -3.57
C SER A 155 -10.27 -23.36 -2.66
N ASN A 156 -11.06 -22.76 -1.77
CA ASN A 156 -10.55 -21.81 -0.80
C ASN A 156 -9.54 -22.54 0.10
N ILE A 157 -8.26 -22.28 -0.11
CA ILE A 157 -7.18 -23.02 0.54
C ILE A 157 -7.19 -22.83 2.06
N PHE A 158 -7.67 -21.68 2.54
CA PHE A 158 -7.90 -21.43 3.95
C PHE A 158 -8.95 -22.37 4.53
N GLU A 159 -10.06 -22.58 3.82
CA GLU A 159 -11.09 -23.53 4.22
C GLU A 159 -10.59 -24.98 4.19
N LEU A 160 -9.82 -25.34 3.15
CA LEU A 160 -9.21 -26.67 3.06
C LEU A 160 -8.29 -26.94 4.26
N ILE A 161 -7.46 -25.95 4.64
CA ILE A 161 -6.62 -26.01 5.84
C ILE A 161 -7.49 -26.24 7.09
N LEU A 162 -8.53 -25.45 7.30
CA LEU A 162 -9.36 -25.57 8.50
C LEU A 162 -10.14 -26.89 8.56
N SER A 163 -10.63 -27.40 7.43
CA SER A 163 -11.35 -28.67 7.37
C SER A 163 -10.46 -29.89 7.65
N LEU A 164 -9.17 -29.84 7.27
CA LEU A 164 -8.21 -30.92 7.49
C LEU A 164 -7.55 -30.84 8.87
N GLY A 165 -7.28 -29.64 9.37
CA GLY A 165 -6.49 -29.38 10.57
C GLY A 165 -7.22 -29.65 11.89
N LYS A 166 -7.60 -30.91 12.14
CA LYS A 166 -8.35 -31.29 13.36
C LYS A 166 -7.60 -30.98 14.65
N CYS A 167 -6.27 -31.01 14.63
CA CYS A 167 -5.41 -30.71 15.76
C CYS A 167 -4.86 -29.27 15.76
N LEU A 168 -5.25 -28.44 14.79
CA LEU A 168 -4.66 -27.12 14.59
C LEU A 168 -5.09 -26.14 15.68
N ILE A 169 -4.13 -25.61 16.44
CA ILE A 169 -4.33 -24.68 17.56
C ILE A 169 -3.92 -23.26 17.17
N ASP A 170 -2.83 -23.10 16.42
CA ASP A 170 -2.31 -21.82 15.92
C ASP A 170 -2.14 -21.85 14.40
N LEU A 171 -2.79 -20.91 13.72
CA LEU A 171 -2.67 -20.72 12.28
C LEU A 171 -2.19 -19.30 11.98
N THR A 172 -1.07 -19.18 11.27
CA THR A 172 -0.70 -17.97 10.54
C THR A 172 -0.93 -18.22 9.06
N PHE A 173 -1.77 -17.41 8.44
CA PHE A 173 -2.11 -17.51 7.02
C PHE A 173 -1.83 -16.17 6.34
N SER A 174 -0.96 -16.17 5.34
CA SER A 174 -0.68 -14.99 4.55
C SER A 174 -0.66 -15.38 3.08
N GLN A 175 -1.56 -14.79 2.30
CA GLN A 175 -1.53 -14.87 0.86
C GLN A 175 -0.91 -13.58 0.32
N SER A 176 0.17 -13.68 -0.45
CA SER A 176 0.74 -12.54 -1.14
C SER A 176 0.02 -12.35 -2.47
N PHE A 177 -0.59 -11.19 -2.66
CA PHE A 177 -1.11 -10.77 -3.95
C PHE A 177 -0.01 -9.96 -4.63
N ARG A 178 0.45 -10.41 -5.78
CA ARG A 178 1.36 -9.60 -6.61
C ARG A 178 0.51 -8.55 -7.28
N ASP A 179 0.70 -7.27 -6.96
CA ASP A 179 0.35 -6.03 -7.69
C ASP A 179 -0.68 -6.17 -8.84
N ARG A 180 -1.81 -6.83 -8.61
CA ARG A 180 -2.90 -6.94 -9.58
C ARG A 180 -4.01 -6.02 -9.14
N GLU A 181 -4.07 -4.89 -9.81
CA GLU A 181 -4.91 -3.74 -9.47
C GLU A 181 -6.42 -4.00 -9.50
N PHE A 182 -6.96 -5.12 -10.00
CA PHE A 182 -8.41 -5.14 -10.31
C PHE A 182 -9.23 -6.37 -9.96
N GLU A 183 -8.66 -7.50 -9.56
CA GLU A 183 -9.44 -8.65 -9.10
C GLU A 183 -8.71 -9.33 -7.96
N VAL A 184 -8.89 -8.76 -6.77
CA VAL A 184 -8.29 -9.28 -5.56
C VAL A 184 -9.13 -10.48 -5.11
N PRO A 185 -8.58 -11.71 -5.08
CA PRO A 185 -9.32 -12.87 -4.61
C PRO A 185 -9.80 -12.62 -3.19
N THR A 186 -11.12 -12.58 -3.00
CA THR A 186 -11.69 -12.61 -1.66
C THR A 186 -11.39 -13.97 -1.06
N LEU A 187 -11.23 -14.02 0.26
CA LEU A 187 -11.37 -15.28 0.96
C LEU A 187 -12.83 -15.65 0.77
N ASN A 188 -13.14 -16.41 -0.28
CA ASN A 188 -14.49 -16.80 -0.64
C ASN A 188 -14.96 -17.87 0.36
N ILE A 189 -15.11 -17.50 1.65
CA ILE A 189 -15.49 -18.38 2.76
C ILE A 189 -17.02 -18.50 2.79
N THR A 190 -17.62 -18.74 1.63
CA THR A 190 -19.07 -18.86 1.46
C THR A 190 -19.60 -20.24 1.89
N SER A 191 -18.70 -21.21 2.02
CA SER A 191 -19.04 -22.57 2.43
C SER A 191 -19.34 -22.68 3.94
N THR A 192 -20.43 -23.38 4.25
CA THR A 192 -20.83 -23.77 5.61
C THR A 192 -19.88 -24.78 6.28
N GLY A 193 -18.88 -25.30 5.54
CA GLY A 193 -17.96 -26.36 6.00
C GLY A 193 -16.78 -25.90 6.86
N CYS A 194 -16.55 -24.58 6.98
CA CYS A 194 -15.36 -24.03 7.62
C CYS A 194 -15.45 -24.00 9.15
N VAL A 195 -15.48 -25.15 9.83
CA VAL A 195 -15.56 -25.24 11.31
C VAL A 195 -14.26 -25.80 11.88
N SER A 196 -13.66 -25.08 12.83
CA SER A 196 -12.59 -25.61 13.66
C SER A 196 -12.99 -25.56 15.13
N LEU A 197 -12.76 -26.68 15.82
CA LEU A 197 -13.03 -26.85 17.25
C LEU A 197 -11.77 -26.72 18.11
N THR A 198 -10.59 -26.63 17.50
CA THR A 198 -9.29 -26.64 18.21
C THR A 198 -8.50 -25.36 17.99
N LEU A 199 -8.80 -24.59 16.94
CA LEU A 199 -8.08 -23.36 16.62
C LEU A 199 -8.38 -22.29 17.68
N THR A 200 -7.36 -21.95 18.48
CA THR A 200 -7.46 -20.89 19.50
C THR A 200 -6.83 -19.58 19.03
N LYS A 201 -5.90 -19.65 18.09
CA LYS A 201 -5.18 -18.47 17.58
C LYS A 201 -5.14 -18.46 16.05
N LEU A 202 -5.53 -17.33 15.48
CA LEU A 202 -5.47 -17.07 14.05
C LEU A 202 -4.76 -15.74 13.79
N LYS A 203 -3.71 -15.77 12.98
CA LYS A 203 -3.12 -14.60 12.34
C LYS A 203 -3.38 -14.69 10.85
N ILE A 204 -4.04 -13.69 10.27
CA ILE A 204 -4.43 -13.73 8.87
C ILE A 204 -4.13 -12.40 8.18
N LYS A 205 -3.58 -12.47 6.97
CA LYS A 205 -3.59 -11.34 6.04
C LYS A 205 -4.80 -11.45 5.14
N VAL A 206 -5.64 -10.42 5.10
CA VAL A 206 -6.85 -10.38 4.29
C VAL A 206 -6.84 -9.15 3.41
N ASN A 207 -7.61 -9.19 2.34
CA ASN A 207 -7.64 -8.10 1.38
C ASN A 207 -8.68 -7.07 1.75
N THR A 208 -9.86 -7.54 2.15
CA THR A 208 -11.02 -6.70 2.44
C THR A 208 -11.49 -6.86 3.88
N PHE A 209 -12.28 -5.90 4.35
CA PHE A 209 -12.93 -6.01 5.65
C PHE A 209 -14.02 -7.09 5.68
N ASP A 210 -14.61 -7.45 4.54
CA ASP A 210 -15.63 -8.52 4.47
C ASP A 210 -15.02 -9.87 4.81
N ASP A 211 -13.80 -10.14 4.34
CA ASP A 211 -13.03 -11.33 4.68
C ASP A 211 -12.83 -11.46 6.20
N CYS A 212 -12.62 -10.33 6.91
CA CYS A 212 -12.54 -10.29 8.36
C CYS A 212 -13.88 -10.69 9.02
N LEU A 213 -15.00 -10.18 8.51
CA LEU A 213 -16.34 -10.52 9.02
C LEU A 213 -16.66 -12.02 8.83
N TYR A 214 -16.23 -12.62 7.71
CA TYR A 214 -16.41 -14.05 7.47
C TYR A 214 -15.66 -14.93 8.46
N VAL A 215 -14.46 -14.52 8.88
CA VAL A 215 -13.68 -15.23 9.92
C VAL A 215 -14.37 -15.17 11.29
N LEU A 216 -15.13 -14.11 11.54
CA LEU A 216 -15.79 -13.82 12.82
C LEU A 216 -17.23 -14.33 12.93
N ASP A 217 -17.74 -15.00 11.91
CA ASP A 217 -19.16 -15.37 11.82
C ASP A 217 -19.64 -16.49 12.77
N GLY A 218 -18.76 -16.92 13.70
CA GLY A 218 -19.06 -17.87 14.77
C GLY A 218 -18.63 -19.31 14.48
N ARG A 219 -18.09 -19.61 13.29
CA ARG A 219 -17.64 -20.97 12.94
C ARG A 219 -16.36 -21.42 13.67
N LEU A 220 -15.54 -20.48 14.14
CA LEU A 220 -14.32 -20.74 14.90
C LEU A 220 -14.59 -20.61 16.41
N GLN A 221 -15.26 -21.61 16.99
CA GLN A 221 -15.84 -21.51 18.34
C GLN A 221 -14.82 -21.37 19.47
N CYS A 222 -13.61 -21.94 19.30
CA CYS A 222 -12.54 -21.90 20.29
C CYS A 222 -11.56 -20.74 20.08
N LEU A 223 -11.79 -19.91 19.07
CA LEU A 223 -10.90 -18.80 18.75
C LEU A 223 -10.91 -17.78 19.90
N SER A 224 -9.76 -17.61 20.54
CA SER A 224 -9.55 -16.64 21.62
C SER A 224 -8.64 -15.49 21.18
N THR A 225 -7.80 -15.70 20.17
CA THR A 225 -6.86 -14.69 19.66
C THR A 225 -6.99 -14.56 18.16
N LEU A 226 -7.28 -13.34 17.70
CA LEU A 226 -7.39 -13.03 16.27
C LEU A 226 -6.52 -11.82 15.93
N ILE A 227 -5.62 -11.99 14.97
CA ILE A 227 -4.70 -10.96 14.47
C ILE A 227 -4.94 -10.81 12.98
N ILE A 228 -5.39 -9.64 12.55
CA ILE A 228 -5.74 -9.35 11.16
C ILE A 228 -4.86 -8.22 10.64
N ASP A 229 -4.27 -8.45 9.48
CA ASP A 229 -3.56 -7.46 8.68
C ASP A 229 -4.35 -7.30 7.38
N ILE A 230 -5.05 -6.17 7.24
CA ILE A 230 -5.89 -5.84 6.09
C ILE A 230 -5.07 -4.97 5.16
N PHE A 231 -5.04 -5.34 3.88
CA PHE A 231 -4.45 -4.51 2.85
C PHE A 231 -5.28 -3.25 2.63
N GLU A 232 -6.56 -3.39 2.28
CA GLU A 232 -7.47 -2.28 1.98
C GLU A 232 -8.85 -2.47 2.63
N ILE A 233 -9.44 -1.37 3.10
CA ILE A 233 -10.81 -1.37 3.61
C ILE A 233 -11.64 -0.45 2.72
N PHE A 234 -12.19 -1.04 1.66
CA PHE A 234 -13.12 -0.41 0.74
C PHE A 234 -14.53 -0.29 1.31
N ASP A 235 -15.38 0.41 0.55
CA ASP A 235 -16.84 0.40 0.70
C ASP A 235 -17.41 -1.02 0.73
N SER A 236 -17.43 -1.60 1.94
CA SER A 236 -18.02 -2.91 2.21
C SER A 236 -19.52 -2.83 1.98
N SER A 237 -20.01 -3.71 1.10
CA SER A 237 -21.44 -3.93 0.93
C SER A 237 -22.04 -4.78 2.05
N ALA A 238 -21.20 -5.54 2.77
CA ALA A 238 -21.63 -6.44 3.82
C ALA A 238 -21.88 -5.67 5.11
N ILE A 239 -23.14 -5.27 5.31
CA ILE A 239 -23.60 -4.84 6.63
C ILE A 239 -23.33 -5.99 7.60
N ILE A 240 -22.64 -5.66 8.68
CA ILE A 240 -22.39 -6.56 9.79
C ILE A 240 -23.73 -7.17 10.24
N ASP A 241 -23.95 -8.45 9.93
CA ASP A 241 -25.17 -9.14 10.33
C ASP A 241 -25.20 -9.27 11.86
N ASN A 242 -26.00 -8.39 12.47
CA ASN A 242 -26.16 -8.28 13.92
C ASN A 242 -26.74 -9.55 14.54
N THR A 243 -27.33 -10.45 13.75
CA THR A 243 -27.91 -11.70 14.26
C THR A 243 -26.86 -12.78 14.54
N LYS A 244 -25.68 -12.71 13.91
CA LYS A 244 -24.63 -13.72 14.11
C LYS A 244 -23.95 -13.57 15.47
N LYS A 245 -23.68 -14.70 16.12
CA LYS A 245 -22.94 -14.73 17.39
C LYS A 245 -21.44 -14.75 17.11
N LEU A 246 -20.74 -13.68 17.50
CA LEU A 246 -19.29 -13.60 17.36
C LEU A 246 -18.56 -14.53 18.35
N PRO A 247 -17.35 -15.00 18.02
CA PRO A 247 -16.52 -15.76 18.95
C PRO A 247 -16.17 -14.91 20.20
N LYS A 248 -15.97 -15.59 21.33
CA LYS A 248 -15.53 -14.95 22.57
C LYS A 248 -14.01 -14.74 22.51
N LEU A 249 -13.60 -13.69 21.81
CA LEU A 249 -12.20 -13.29 21.74
C LEU A 249 -11.73 -12.71 23.08
N ILE A 250 -10.51 -13.08 23.44
CA ILE A 250 -9.73 -12.49 24.54
C ILE A 250 -8.77 -11.44 23.97
N CYS A 251 -8.15 -11.72 22.82
CA CYS A 251 -7.22 -10.83 22.15
C CYS A 251 -7.66 -10.55 20.72
N PHE A 252 -7.69 -9.28 20.34
CA PHE A 252 -7.95 -8.84 18.97
C PHE A 252 -6.92 -7.83 18.51
N SER A 253 -6.40 -8.02 17.31
CA SER A 253 -5.48 -7.09 16.66
C SER A 253 -5.97 -6.81 15.24
N LEU A 254 -6.07 -5.54 14.89
CA LEU A 254 -6.42 -5.09 13.55
C LEU A 254 -5.37 -4.11 13.05
N THR A 255 -4.76 -4.42 11.91
CA THR A 255 -3.84 -3.55 11.18
C THR A 255 -4.44 -3.21 9.83
N SER A 256 -4.56 -1.93 9.50
CA SER A 256 -4.93 -1.39 8.19
C SER A 256 -3.98 -0.24 7.89
N LYS A 257 -3.09 -0.44 6.92
CA LYS A 257 -2.10 0.57 6.54
C LYS A 257 -2.67 1.60 5.57
N CYS A 258 -3.62 1.18 4.73
CA CYS A 258 -4.36 2.05 3.82
C CYS A 258 -5.46 2.83 4.55
N TYR A 259 -5.77 4.02 4.03
CA TYR A 259 -6.85 4.84 4.56
C TYR A 259 -8.20 4.15 4.38
N THR A 260 -9.01 4.21 5.43
CA THR A 260 -10.38 3.68 5.39
C THR A 260 -11.42 4.73 5.76
N LYS A 261 -12.55 4.68 5.07
CA LYS A 261 -13.79 5.42 5.41
C LYS A 261 -14.75 4.59 6.29
N PHE A 262 -14.39 3.36 6.64
CA PHE A 262 -15.23 2.40 7.37
C PHE A 262 -15.03 2.42 8.88
N TYR A 263 -14.43 3.48 9.41
CA TYR A 263 -14.12 3.51 10.84
C TYR A 263 -15.40 3.39 11.68
N GLU A 264 -16.39 4.25 11.47
CA GLU A 264 -17.63 4.29 12.25
C GLU A 264 -18.54 3.10 11.92
N ASN A 265 -18.83 2.89 10.64
CA ASN A 265 -19.81 1.91 10.20
C ASN A 265 -19.30 0.47 10.29
N GLY A 266 -18.01 0.24 10.06
CA GLY A 266 -17.39 -1.08 10.05
C GLY A 266 -16.62 -1.37 11.34
N ILE A 267 -15.52 -0.67 11.58
CA ILE A 267 -14.57 -1.00 12.64
C ILE A 267 -15.18 -0.81 14.03
N VAL A 268 -15.75 0.36 14.33
CA VAL A 268 -16.39 0.64 15.63
C VAL A 268 -17.56 -0.33 15.88
N SER A 269 -18.42 -0.54 14.88
CA SER A 269 -19.51 -1.51 14.96
C SER A 269 -19.01 -2.93 15.28
N LEU A 270 -17.93 -3.37 14.66
CA LEU A 270 -17.32 -4.67 14.95
C LEU A 270 -16.77 -4.72 16.39
N LEU A 271 -15.97 -3.72 16.77
CA LEU A 271 -15.34 -3.65 18.09
C LEU A 271 -16.38 -3.67 19.22
N ARG A 272 -17.51 -2.98 19.06
CA ARG A 272 -18.62 -3.00 20.03
C ARG A 272 -19.21 -4.41 20.24
N ARG A 273 -19.18 -5.26 19.22
CA ARG A 273 -19.71 -6.63 19.29
C ARG A 273 -18.72 -7.62 19.92
N ILE A 274 -17.42 -7.33 19.90
CA ILE A 274 -16.37 -8.10 20.58
C ILE A 274 -16.01 -7.46 21.93
N SER A 275 -17.01 -7.23 22.77
CA SER A 275 -16.88 -6.52 24.05
C SER A 275 -16.09 -7.25 25.15
N ASN A 276 -15.84 -8.55 25.00
CA ASN A 276 -15.18 -9.37 26.04
C ASN A 276 -13.63 -9.39 25.93
N LEU A 277 -13.04 -8.45 25.20
CA LEU A 277 -11.60 -8.40 25.00
C LEU A 277 -10.86 -8.02 26.28
N GLU A 278 -9.75 -8.70 26.53
CA GLU A 278 -8.74 -8.31 27.51
C GLU A 278 -7.61 -7.51 26.85
N GLU A 279 -7.23 -7.88 25.61
CA GLU A 279 -6.21 -7.17 24.83
C GLU A 279 -6.75 -6.69 23.47
N LEU A 280 -6.52 -5.41 23.17
CA LEU A 280 -6.86 -4.77 21.89
C LEU A 280 -5.63 -4.08 21.30
N THR A 281 -5.30 -4.42 20.05
CA THR A 281 -4.25 -3.77 19.26
C THR A 281 -4.84 -3.16 17.98
N LEU A 282 -4.67 -1.86 17.78
CA LEU A 282 -5.22 -1.15 16.60
C LEU A 282 -4.12 -0.37 15.88
N PHE A 283 -3.86 -0.70 14.62
CA PHE A 283 -3.02 0.11 13.74
C PHE A 283 -3.87 0.54 12.55
N LEU A 284 -4.31 1.79 12.52
CA LEU A 284 -5.35 2.25 11.59
C LEU A 284 -4.96 3.56 10.91
N SER A 285 -5.19 3.64 9.61
CA SER A 285 -5.25 4.89 8.85
C SER A 285 -6.71 5.16 8.46
N ILE A 286 -7.28 6.28 8.90
CA ILE A 286 -8.71 6.61 8.77
C ILE A 286 -8.84 7.90 7.95
N GLU A 287 -9.76 7.91 6.99
CA GLU A 287 -10.17 9.11 6.26
C GLU A 287 -11.60 9.48 6.68
N ARG A 288 -11.80 10.71 7.15
CA ARG A 288 -13.11 11.23 7.57
C ARG A 288 -13.47 12.46 6.75
N THR A 289 -14.73 12.53 6.35
CA THR A 289 -15.33 13.76 5.80
C THR A 289 -15.90 14.64 6.93
N GLU A 290 -16.22 14.04 8.07
CA GLU A 290 -16.62 14.77 9.26
C GLU A 290 -15.40 15.47 9.89
N PRO A 291 -15.58 16.70 10.39
CA PRO A 291 -14.49 17.55 10.85
C PRO A 291 -14.08 17.23 12.29
N SER A 292 -13.74 15.97 12.57
CA SER A 292 -13.27 15.56 13.88
C SER A 292 -12.20 14.48 13.81
N TYR A 293 -11.16 14.65 14.61
CA TYR A 293 -10.15 13.62 14.80
C TYR A 293 -10.66 12.53 15.74
N VAL A 294 -10.16 11.32 15.57
CA VAL A 294 -10.29 10.29 16.61
C VAL A 294 -9.39 10.71 17.78
N ASP A 295 -10.00 11.18 18.86
CA ASP A 295 -9.33 11.56 20.09
C ASP A 295 -9.67 10.58 21.23
N GLY A 296 -9.18 10.86 22.45
CA GLY A 296 -9.49 10.04 23.62
C GLY A 296 -10.94 10.11 24.10
N ILE A 297 -11.73 11.12 23.68
CA ILE A 297 -13.18 11.17 23.95
C ILE A 297 -13.86 10.17 23.04
N GLN A 298 -13.68 10.34 21.73
CA GLN A 298 -14.32 9.50 20.73
C GLN A 298 -13.93 8.03 20.90
N LEU A 299 -12.64 7.71 21.05
CA LEU A 299 -12.20 6.33 21.23
C LEU A 299 -12.83 5.69 22.49
N HIS A 300 -12.98 6.45 23.57
CA HIS A 300 -13.62 5.94 24.78
C HIS A 300 -15.11 5.70 24.59
N ASP A 301 -15.83 6.70 24.09
CA ASP A 301 -17.28 6.68 23.99
C ASP A 301 -17.75 5.69 22.90
N GLU A 302 -16.95 5.50 21.84
CA GLU A 302 -17.29 4.63 20.73
C GLU A 302 -16.88 3.18 20.93
N VAL A 303 -15.74 2.94 21.57
CA VAL A 303 -15.12 1.61 21.65
C VAL A 303 -14.95 1.16 23.10
N LEU A 304 -14.22 1.92 23.90
CA LEU A 304 -13.67 1.41 25.16
C LEU A 304 -14.72 1.26 26.28
N ILE A 305 -15.77 2.09 26.28
CA ILE A 305 -16.89 1.95 27.24
C ILE A 305 -17.61 0.60 27.11
N PHE A 306 -17.54 -0.02 25.92
CA PHE A 306 -18.13 -1.33 25.65
C PHE A 306 -17.20 -2.49 26.02
N MET A 307 -15.96 -2.23 26.47
CA MET A 307 -14.95 -3.26 26.75
C MET A 307 -14.47 -3.21 28.21
N PRO A 308 -15.34 -3.54 29.19
CA PRO A 308 -15.01 -3.41 30.62
C PRO A 308 -13.89 -4.35 31.10
N GLN A 309 -13.55 -5.39 30.33
CA GLN A 309 -12.48 -6.34 30.64
C GLN A 309 -11.12 -5.96 30.05
N LEU A 310 -11.07 -4.88 29.25
CA LEU A 310 -9.87 -4.48 28.54
C LEU A 310 -8.79 -4.02 29.52
N ASN A 311 -7.72 -4.80 29.63
CA ASN A 311 -6.58 -4.51 30.49
C ASN A 311 -5.40 -3.91 29.72
N LYS A 312 -5.36 -4.12 28.40
CA LYS A 312 -4.26 -3.67 27.55
C LYS A 312 -4.79 -3.16 26.21
N LEU A 313 -4.54 -1.88 25.97
CA LEU A 313 -4.83 -1.19 24.72
C LEU A 313 -3.51 -0.72 24.12
N THR A 314 -3.22 -1.15 22.90
CA THR A 314 -2.07 -0.69 22.11
C THR A 314 -2.59 -0.12 20.80
N PHE A 315 -2.21 1.10 20.43
CA PHE A 315 -2.75 1.69 19.22
C PHE A 315 -1.80 2.66 18.51
N SER A 316 -2.01 2.79 17.20
CA SER A 316 -1.44 3.81 16.31
C SER A 316 -2.55 4.16 15.31
N ILE A 317 -3.25 5.26 15.56
CA ILE A 317 -4.41 5.67 14.76
C ILE A 317 -4.09 7.01 14.10
N HIS A 318 -3.98 6.99 12.78
CA HIS A 318 -3.84 8.17 11.96
C HIS A 318 -5.20 8.56 11.38
N THR A 319 -5.64 9.80 11.55
CA THR A 319 -6.87 10.36 10.99
C THR A 319 -6.52 11.47 10.01
N LEU A 320 -6.98 11.31 8.77
CA LEU A 320 -7.03 12.35 7.74
C LEU A 320 -8.46 12.88 7.67
N VAL A 321 -8.64 14.16 7.96
CA VAL A 321 -9.91 14.86 7.80
C VAL A 321 -9.88 15.60 6.47
N ILE A 322 -10.84 15.32 5.58
CA ILE A 322 -11.01 16.02 4.30
C ILE A 322 -12.24 16.91 4.41
N ASN A 323 -12.03 18.20 4.63
CA ASN A 323 -13.09 19.19 4.73
C ASN A 323 -12.86 20.33 3.74
N LYS A 324 -13.65 20.37 2.67
CA LYS A 324 -13.53 21.39 1.62
C LYS A 324 -14.20 22.72 1.94
N TYR A 325 -15.00 22.81 3.01
CA TYR A 325 -16.00 23.88 3.13
C TYR A 325 -16.06 24.61 4.47
N VAL A 326 -15.44 24.12 5.55
CA VAL A 326 -15.54 24.79 6.85
C VAL A 326 -14.19 24.81 7.57
N THR A 327 -13.71 26.02 7.91
CA THR A 327 -12.66 26.22 8.90
C THR A 327 -13.22 25.85 10.26
N ILE A 328 -12.80 24.70 10.80
CA ILE A 328 -13.23 24.21 12.11
C ILE A 328 -12.01 24.23 13.03
N ASP A 329 -12.23 24.70 14.26
CA ASP A 329 -11.24 24.65 15.32
C ASP A 329 -11.02 23.18 15.72
N LEU A 330 -9.99 22.57 15.14
CA LEU A 330 -9.58 21.22 15.47
C LEU A 330 -8.78 21.22 16.79
N PRO A 331 -8.89 20.16 17.62
CA PRO A 331 -8.21 20.14 18.91
C PRO A 331 -6.69 20.12 18.73
N SER A 332 -5.98 20.80 19.64
CA SER A 332 -4.52 20.81 19.66
C SER A 332 -3.95 19.46 20.15
N ASN A 333 -2.65 19.24 19.95
CA ASN A 333 -1.96 18.06 20.48
C ASN A 333 -2.17 17.90 21.98
N ASP A 334 -2.10 19.02 22.71
CA ASP A 334 -2.29 19.04 24.15
C ASP A 334 -3.72 18.65 24.50
N ASP A 335 -4.73 19.22 23.82
CA ASP A 335 -6.13 18.86 24.06
C ASP A 335 -6.38 17.36 23.88
N ILE A 336 -5.81 16.79 22.81
CA ILE A 336 -5.88 15.35 22.51
C ILE A 336 -5.22 14.53 23.62
N GLN A 337 -3.99 14.85 24.03
CA GLN A 337 -3.30 14.09 25.09
C GLN A 337 -4.03 14.21 26.43
N HIS A 338 -4.53 15.41 26.77
CA HIS A 338 -5.30 15.64 27.99
C HIS A 338 -6.60 14.84 28.00
N SER A 339 -7.23 14.59 26.83
CA SER A 339 -8.44 13.78 26.76
C SER A 339 -8.23 12.31 27.16
N PHE A 340 -7.04 11.76 26.88
CA PHE A 340 -6.62 10.43 27.31
C PHE A 340 -6.26 10.40 28.80
N ILE A 341 -5.48 11.38 29.27
CA ILE A 341 -5.05 11.48 30.67
C ILE A 341 -6.26 11.58 31.61
N LYS A 342 -7.26 12.41 31.28
CA LYS A 342 -8.48 12.56 32.08
C LYS A 342 -9.26 11.25 32.26
N ARG A 343 -9.11 10.30 31.33
CA ARG A 343 -9.73 8.97 31.36
C ARG A 343 -8.83 7.87 31.93
N LYS A 344 -7.67 8.25 32.51
CA LYS A 344 -6.70 7.34 33.13
C LYS A 344 -6.09 6.32 32.15
N TYR A 345 -6.01 6.65 30.86
CA TYR A 345 -5.26 5.84 29.91
C TYR A 345 -3.74 6.00 30.12
N GLN A 346 -2.97 5.07 29.55
CA GLN A 346 -1.51 5.13 29.53
C GLN A 346 -1.00 6.41 28.85
N SER A 347 0.30 6.66 28.92
CA SER A 347 0.93 7.74 28.17
C SER A 347 0.65 7.56 26.67
N VAL A 348 0.19 8.62 26.02
CA VAL A 348 -0.16 8.67 24.60
C VAL A 348 0.67 9.77 23.95
N GLY A 349 1.28 9.47 22.81
CA GLY A 349 1.84 10.48 21.93
C GLY A 349 0.79 10.96 20.93
N SER A 350 0.83 12.24 20.57
CA SER A 350 -0.01 12.78 19.52
C SER A 350 0.72 13.84 18.69
N TYR A 351 0.32 13.97 17.44
CA TYR A 351 0.53 15.19 16.67
C TYR A 351 -0.63 15.43 15.72
N ALA A 352 -1.06 16.68 15.65
CA ALA A 352 -2.08 17.21 14.78
C ALA A 352 -1.43 18.30 13.91
N ASP A 353 -1.85 18.33 12.65
CA ASP A 353 -1.53 19.35 11.68
C ASP A 353 -2.85 19.93 11.17
N ASP A 354 -3.22 21.08 11.71
CA ASP A 354 -4.43 21.84 11.39
C ASP A 354 -4.31 22.57 10.03
N LYS A 355 -3.10 22.65 9.47
CA LYS A 355 -2.79 23.45 8.27
C LYS A 355 -2.12 22.61 7.18
N PHE A 356 -2.46 21.33 7.10
CA PHE A 356 -1.89 20.44 6.11
C PHE A 356 -2.21 20.92 4.68
N THR A 357 -3.48 21.20 4.37
CA THR A 357 -3.89 22.03 3.21
C THR A 357 -5.04 22.96 3.58
N ASN A 358 -5.51 23.78 2.63
CA ASN A 358 -6.76 24.53 2.79
C ASN A 358 -8.00 23.63 3.00
N SER A 359 -7.91 22.31 2.75
CA SER A 359 -9.05 21.39 2.83
C SER A 359 -8.78 20.08 3.56
N GLU A 360 -7.59 19.91 4.14
CA GLU A 360 -7.18 18.68 4.79
C GLU A 360 -6.46 18.98 6.09
N SER A 361 -6.73 18.16 7.09
CA SER A 361 -6.07 18.22 8.39
C SER A 361 -5.74 16.81 8.84
N ARG A 362 -4.63 16.63 9.56
CA ARG A 362 -4.15 15.30 9.96
C ARG A 362 -3.97 15.22 11.45
N CYS A 363 -4.21 14.06 12.03
CA CYS A 363 -3.93 13.76 13.42
C CYS A 363 -3.39 12.34 13.52
N HIS A 364 -2.35 12.12 14.31
CA HIS A 364 -1.88 10.80 14.67
C HIS A 364 -1.83 10.68 16.18
N ILE A 365 -2.53 9.69 16.72
CA ILE A 365 -2.48 9.32 18.14
C ILE A 365 -1.90 7.91 18.29
N TYR A 366 -1.06 7.69 19.29
CA TYR A 366 -0.45 6.37 19.52
C TYR A 366 -0.08 6.11 20.97
N SER A 367 -0.13 4.85 21.38
CA SER A 367 0.27 4.40 22.71
C SER A 367 1.79 4.47 22.92
N LEU A 368 2.21 4.88 24.12
CA LEU A 368 3.61 4.87 24.56
C LEU A 368 3.86 3.83 25.68
N PRO A 369 4.98 3.08 25.66
CA PRO A 369 6.00 3.07 24.60
C PRO A 369 5.45 2.49 23.29
N TYR A 370 5.91 3.03 22.15
CA TYR A 370 5.43 2.62 20.83
C TYR A 370 5.75 1.15 20.55
N GLN A 371 4.73 0.32 20.27
CA GLN A 371 4.89 -1.14 20.17
C GLN A 371 5.01 -1.69 18.75
N PHE A 372 4.73 -0.88 17.73
CA PHE A 372 4.70 -1.33 16.34
C PHE A 372 6.08 -1.26 15.68
N ASP A 373 6.29 -2.13 14.69
CA ASP A 373 7.51 -2.16 13.89
C ASP A 373 7.49 -1.14 12.73
N THR A 374 6.36 -0.50 12.50
CA THR A 374 6.13 0.42 11.40
C THR A 374 5.58 1.72 11.98
N PHE A 375 6.04 2.87 11.49
CA PHE A 375 5.45 4.17 11.79
C PHE A 375 5.11 4.87 10.48
N LEU A 376 3.82 5.12 10.23
CA LEU A 376 3.35 5.75 9.00
C LEU A 376 3.00 7.22 9.24
N HIS A 377 3.06 8.00 8.17
CA HIS A 377 2.59 9.38 8.11
C HIS A 377 3.29 10.36 9.07
N LEU A 378 4.60 10.17 9.32
CA LEU A 378 5.37 11.13 10.10
C LEU A 378 5.46 12.48 9.36
N ALA A 379 5.15 13.56 10.08
CA ALA A 379 5.11 14.94 9.56
C ALA A 379 6.05 15.87 10.37
N ASN A 380 6.20 17.12 9.94
CA ASN A 380 7.09 18.12 10.59
C ASN A 380 6.68 18.45 12.02
N CYS A 381 5.41 18.23 12.41
CA CYS A 381 4.95 18.40 13.79
C CYS A 381 5.39 17.28 14.75
N PHE A 382 6.19 16.31 14.28
CA PHE A 382 6.73 15.24 15.10
C PHE A 382 7.55 15.78 16.30
N GLN A 383 7.06 15.49 17.50
CA GLN A 383 7.64 16.00 18.75
C GLN A 383 8.87 15.23 19.24
N GLY A 384 9.12 14.04 18.69
CA GLY A 384 10.26 13.20 19.02
C GLY A 384 9.95 12.11 20.04
N GLY A 385 10.95 11.30 20.39
CA GLY A 385 10.82 10.19 21.32
C GLY A 385 11.74 9.02 20.97
N ILE A 386 11.72 7.94 21.75
CA ILE A 386 12.50 6.74 21.43
C ILE A 386 11.54 5.67 20.87
N PHE A 387 11.75 5.33 19.59
CA PHE A 387 10.97 4.38 18.82
C PHE A 387 11.83 3.16 18.46
N ASP A 388 12.31 2.46 19.49
CA ASP A 388 13.26 1.33 19.38
C ASP A 388 12.69 0.07 18.71
N LYS A 389 11.36 -0.03 18.61
CA LYS A 389 10.66 -1.12 17.89
C LYS A 389 10.46 -0.85 16.42
N VAL A 390 10.47 0.43 16.01
CA VAL A 390 10.24 0.80 14.61
C VAL A 390 11.42 0.38 13.74
N ARG A 391 11.10 -0.27 12.63
CA ARG A 391 12.01 -0.75 11.58
C ARG A 391 11.69 -0.10 10.23
N SER A 392 10.44 0.27 9.99
CA SER A 392 10.00 0.95 8.77
C SER A 392 9.32 2.27 9.12
N LEU A 393 9.76 3.37 8.50
CA LEU A 393 9.22 4.71 8.71
C LEU A 393 8.81 5.31 7.36
N ALA A 394 7.57 5.77 7.25
CA ALA A 394 7.10 6.56 6.12
C ALA A 394 6.79 7.99 6.57
N MET A 395 7.35 8.96 5.84
CA MET A 395 7.20 10.39 6.10
C MET A 395 6.47 11.08 4.96
N THR A 396 5.50 11.93 5.29
CA THR A 396 4.79 12.77 4.31
C THR A 396 4.35 14.08 4.93
N ASP A 397 4.63 15.19 4.24
CA ASP A 397 4.19 16.52 4.65
C ASP A 397 4.04 17.44 3.43
N GLN A 398 3.23 18.48 3.57
CA GLN A 398 3.15 19.59 2.62
C GLN A 398 4.21 20.66 2.86
N ARG A 399 4.79 20.69 4.07
CA ARG A 399 5.93 21.53 4.41
C ARG A 399 7.22 20.79 4.07
N PRO A 400 8.27 21.48 3.61
CA PRO A 400 9.57 20.85 3.39
C PRO A 400 10.09 20.17 4.66
N PHE A 401 10.78 19.03 4.51
CA PHE A 401 11.50 18.40 5.60
C PHE A 401 12.92 18.97 5.67
N GLU A 402 13.22 19.75 6.71
CA GLU A 402 14.55 20.34 6.88
C GLU A 402 15.53 19.33 7.48
N HIS A 403 16.83 19.62 7.36
CA HIS A 403 17.91 18.77 7.84
C HIS A 403 17.78 18.38 9.32
N GLU A 404 17.33 19.30 10.18
CA GLU A 404 17.16 19.06 11.61
C GLU A 404 16.14 17.96 11.91
N LEU A 405 15.13 17.79 11.07
CA LEU A 405 14.15 16.71 11.22
C LEU A 405 14.80 15.36 10.96
N PHE A 406 15.63 15.23 9.92
CA PHE A 406 16.34 13.99 9.63
C PHE A 406 17.37 13.65 10.72
N ASP A 407 18.06 14.65 11.29
CA ASP A 407 18.94 14.45 12.46
C ASP A 407 18.15 13.92 13.66
N LYS A 408 16.97 14.49 13.91
CA LYS A 408 16.06 14.03 14.97
C LYS A 408 15.61 12.58 14.72
N ILE A 409 15.19 12.25 13.50
CA ILE A 409 14.76 10.89 13.14
C ILE A 409 15.89 9.88 13.32
N SER A 410 17.11 10.21 12.94
CA SER A 410 18.25 9.29 13.11
C SER A 410 18.51 8.91 14.58
N ARG A 411 18.16 9.80 15.52
CA ARG A 411 18.27 9.57 16.97
C ARG A 411 17.06 8.87 17.56
N ASP A 412 15.88 9.28 17.12
CA ASP A 412 14.60 8.83 17.65
C ASP A 412 14.22 7.43 17.16
N PHE A 413 14.75 7.02 15.99
CA PHE A 413 14.55 5.70 15.37
C PHE A 413 15.88 4.93 15.23
N PRO A 414 16.52 4.53 16.34
CA PRO A 414 17.89 4.03 16.34
C PRO A 414 18.10 2.73 15.54
N PHE A 415 17.04 1.98 15.26
CA PHE A 415 17.08 0.69 14.55
C PHE A 415 16.34 0.73 13.21
N LEU A 416 16.14 1.92 12.64
CA LEU A 416 15.44 2.10 11.37
C LEU A 416 16.14 1.34 10.23
N GLN A 417 15.40 0.49 9.53
CA GLN A 417 15.86 -0.34 8.41
C GLN A 417 15.30 0.13 7.07
N GLU A 418 14.12 0.72 7.06
CA GLU A 418 13.46 1.23 5.87
C GLU A 418 12.96 2.66 6.13
N LEU A 419 13.27 3.56 5.21
CA LEU A 419 12.81 4.94 5.24
C LEU A 419 12.17 5.28 3.89
N ILE A 420 10.92 5.71 3.92
CA ILE A 420 10.16 6.19 2.77
C ILE A 420 9.91 7.67 2.98
N VAL A 421 10.34 8.50 2.04
CA VAL A 421 10.12 9.95 2.07
C VAL A 421 9.22 10.33 0.91
N LEU A 422 8.08 10.97 1.21
CA LEU A 422 7.12 11.46 0.21
C LEU A 422 6.92 12.96 0.42
N ASN A 423 7.75 13.77 -0.25
CA ASN A 423 7.67 15.22 -0.15
C ASN A 423 8.22 15.89 -1.41
N SER A 424 7.35 16.57 -2.16
CA SER A 424 7.70 17.26 -3.40
C SER A 424 8.16 18.70 -3.20
N LYS A 425 8.17 19.22 -1.96
CA LYS A 425 8.59 20.59 -1.68
C LYS A 425 10.10 20.71 -1.47
N PRO A 426 10.75 21.73 -2.04
CA PRO A 426 12.18 21.98 -1.84
C PRO A 426 12.49 22.38 -0.38
N GLN A 427 13.66 21.97 0.11
CA GLN A 427 14.17 22.40 1.41
C GLN A 427 14.47 23.89 1.40
N LYS A 428 14.06 24.61 2.45
CA LYS A 428 14.29 26.07 2.55
C LYS A 428 15.68 26.35 3.12
N ASN A 429 16.15 25.52 4.04
CA ASN A 429 17.38 25.73 4.80
C ASN A 429 18.47 24.76 4.35
N LYS A 430 18.81 24.76 3.04
CA LYS A 430 19.92 23.97 2.49
C LYS A 430 21.31 24.31 3.05
N GLN A 431 21.40 25.28 3.97
CA GLN A 431 22.68 25.69 4.52
C GLN A 431 23.34 24.46 5.16
N ARG A 432 24.59 24.19 4.75
CA ARG A 432 25.40 23.08 5.25
C ARG A 432 25.54 23.21 6.76
N THR A 433 24.66 22.53 7.49
CA THR A 433 24.92 22.16 8.87
C THR A 433 26.21 21.34 8.84
N SER A 434 27.13 21.61 9.77
CA SER A 434 28.38 20.83 9.88
C SER A 434 28.15 19.42 10.43
N LYS A 435 26.91 19.09 10.80
CA LYS A 435 26.56 17.84 11.45
C LYS A 435 26.17 16.80 10.41
N LEU A 436 27.05 15.83 10.20
CA LEU A 436 26.77 14.64 9.41
C LEU A 436 25.70 13.78 10.11
N ILE A 437 24.59 13.48 9.42
CA ILE A 437 23.55 12.57 9.92
C ILE A 437 23.98 11.13 9.61
N THR A 438 23.80 10.19 10.54
CA THR A 438 24.13 8.78 10.29
C THR A 438 22.94 7.89 10.58
N PHE A 439 22.52 7.12 9.58
CA PHE A 439 21.52 6.07 9.74
C PHE A 439 22.21 4.70 9.76
N PHE A 440 22.59 4.25 10.95
CA PHE A 440 23.43 3.04 11.13
C PHE A 440 22.79 1.76 10.57
N HIS A 441 21.46 1.68 10.59
CA HIS A 441 20.72 0.45 10.28
C HIS A 441 19.92 0.52 9.00
N LEU A 442 19.92 1.65 8.27
CA LEU A 442 19.09 1.83 7.09
C LEU A 442 19.57 0.92 5.96
N VAL A 443 18.69 0.02 5.52
CA VAL A 443 18.93 -0.97 4.46
C VAL A 443 18.22 -0.59 3.17
N LYS A 444 17.00 -0.05 3.28
CA LYS A 444 16.18 0.40 2.16
C LYS A 444 15.86 1.89 2.33
N LEU A 445 16.04 2.65 1.25
CA LEU A 445 15.65 4.04 1.16
C LEU A 445 14.77 4.21 -0.08
N ASP A 446 13.61 4.80 0.12
CA ASP A 446 12.67 5.11 -0.94
C ASP A 446 12.50 6.63 -1.04
N LEU A 447 12.89 7.14 -2.20
CA LEU A 447 12.88 8.54 -2.60
C LEU A 447 12.08 8.72 -3.89
N GLN A 448 11.06 7.90 -4.10
CA GLN A 448 10.13 8.11 -5.21
C GLN A 448 9.25 9.33 -4.93
N ASN A 449 8.94 10.12 -5.97
CA ASN A 449 8.09 11.31 -5.87
C ASN A 449 8.60 12.39 -4.90
N VAL A 450 9.93 12.46 -4.67
CA VAL A 450 10.53 13.51 -3.83
C VAL A 450 11.09 14.67 -4.64
N HIS A 451 11.28 15.81 -4.00
CA HIS A 451 12.13 16.87 -4.54
C HIS A 451 13.61 16.46 -4.53
N ILE A 452 14.39 16.87 -5.53
CA ILE A 452 15.81 16.51 -5.67
C ILE A 452 16.68 16.85 -4.43
N ASP A 453 16.28 17.85 -3.66
CA ASP A 453 16.93 18.24 -2.40
C ASP A 453 17.02 17.08 -1.40
N TYR A 454 16.02 16.20 -1.36
CA TYR A 454 16.05 15.03 -0.49
C TYR A 454 17.03 13.97 -1.02
N VAL A 455 17.14 13.84 -2.34
CA VAL A 455 18.15 12.99 -2.97
C VAL A 455 19.56 13.50 -2.64
N GLU A 456 19.80 14.80 -2.71
CA GLU A 456 21.06 15.42 -2.27
C GLU A 456 21.31 15.22 -0.76
N GLN A 457 20.28 15.39 0.08
CA GLN A 457 20.36 15.20 1.53
C GLN A 457 20.80 13.77 1.88
N PHE A 458 20.27 12.74 1.23
CA PHE A 458 20.57 11.34 1.57
C PHE A 458 21.76 10.75 0.83
N LEU A 459 21.95 11.07 -0.46
CA LEU A 459 22.98 10.42 -1.25
C LEU A 459 24.36 11.07 -1.08
N LEU A 460 24.44 12.38 -0.83
CA LEU A 460 25.75 13.03 -0.61
C LEU A 460 26.30 12.72 0.79
N GLU A 461 27.50 12.14 0.83
CA GLU A 461 28.19 11.79 2.08
C GLU A 461 28.50 12.99 2.99
N THR A 462 28.46 14.21 2.44
CA THR A 462 28.63 15.45 3.21
C THR A 462 27.44 15.72 4.13
N ASN A 463 26.28 15.15 3.83
CA ASN A 463 25.02 15.41 4.51
C ASN A 463 24.58 14.20 5.34
N THR A 464 24.65 13.01 4.74
CA THR A 464 24.19 11.76 5.38
C THR A 464 25.14 10.59 5.10
N CYS A 465 25.41 9.78 6.13
CA CYS A 465 26.15 8.52 6.04
C CYS A 465 25.19 7.33 6.15
N LEU A 466 25.19 6.47 5.12
CA LEU A 466 24.28 5.32 4.99
C LEU A 466 25.07 3.99 4.85
N PRO A 467 25.79 3.55 5.90
CA PRO A 467 26.76 2.45 5.80
C PRO A 467 26.16 1.08 5.46
N ARG A 468 24.83 0.94 5.51
CA ARG A 468 24.10 -0.32 5.28
C ARG A 468 23.11 -0.27 4.13
N LEU A 469 23.10 0.81 3.36
CA LEU A 469 22.16 0.97 2.25
C LEU A 469 22.40 -0.10 1.19
N LYS A 470 21.38 -0.92 0.92
CA LYS A 470 21.43 -2.01 -0.07
C LYS A 470 20.36 -1.88 -1.14
N LYS A 471 19.27 -1.18 -0.86
CA LYS A 471 18.15 -0.97 -1.78
C LYS A 471 17.83 0.52 -1.86
N LEU A 472 17.68 1.02 -3.07
CA LEU A 472 17.29 2.41 -3.34
C LEU A 472 16.17 2.42 -4.37
N ASP A 473 15.07 3.06 -4.01
CA ASP A 473 13.93 3.26 -4.91
C ASP A 473 13.92 4.76 -5.26
N ILE A 474 14.11 5.11 -6.55
CA ILE A 474 14.37 6.49 -6.99
C ILE A 474 14.05 6.71 -8.48
N GLU A 475 13.69 7.95 -8.83
CA GLU A 475 13.61 8.40 -10.23
C GLU A 475 15.01 8.47 -10.88
N TYR A 476 15.15 7.90 -12.09
CA TYR A 476 16.44 7.87 -12.79
C TYR A 476 17.03 9.26 -13.03
N GLU A 477 16.20 10.22 -13.44
CA GLU A 477 16.64 11.60 -13.72
C GLU A 477 17.26 12.25 -12.49
N GLN A 478 16.62 12.12 -11.31
CA GLN A 478 17.13 12.69 -10.07
C GLN A 478 18.45 12.04 -9.65
N LEU A 479 18.56 10.72 -9.78
CA LEU A 479 19.80 9.99 -9.50
C LEU A 479 20.92 10.44 -10.44
N ALA A 480 20.65 10.57 -11.74
CA ALA A 480 21.62 11.04 -12.73
C ALA A 480 22.10 12.46 -12.42
N ILE A 481 21.21 13.38 -12.02
CA ILE A 481 21.58 14.76 -11.67
C ILE A 481 22.48 14.78 -10.42
N VAL A 482 22.07 14.15 -9.31
CA VAL A 482 22.84 14.20 -8.03
C VAL A 482 24.19 13.50 -8.15
N THR A 483 24.25 12.43 -8.94
CA THR A 483 25.51 11.72 -9.21
C THR A 483 26.35 12.38 -10.31
N ASN A 484 25.88 13.47 -10.93
CA ASN A 484 26.50 14.09 -12.10
C ASN A 484 26.82 13.06 -13.21
N ASN A 485 25.79 12.36 -13.67
CA ASN A 485 25.89 11.22 -14.58
C ASN A 485 26.92 10.18 -14.09
N PHE A 486 26.81 9.81 -12.80
CA PHE A 486 27.63 8.78 -12.16
C PHE A 486 29.13 9.12 -12.12
N THR A 487 29.48 10.40 -11.91
CA THR A 487 30.88 10.87 -11.75
C THR A 487 31.16 11.54 -10.41
N ASN A 488 30.13 11.88 -9.62
CA ASN A 488 30.25 12.58 -8.35
C ASN A 488 30.77 11.66 -7.23
N GLY A 489 32.01 11.87 -6.78
CA GLY A 489 32.60 11.07 -5.70
C GLY A 489 31.83 11.11 -4.38
N ALA A 490 31.20 12.24 -4.05
CA ALA A 490 30.51 12.43 -2.76
C ALA A 490 29.25 11.57 -2.63
N ALA A 491 28.54 11.32 -3.75
CA ALA A 491 27.40 10.41 -3.75
C ALA A 491 27.84 8.93 -3.85
N ARG A 492 29.03 8.67 -4.40
CA ARG A 492 29.52 7.30 -4.65
C ARG A 492 29.65 6.49 -3.37
N TYR A 493 30.02 7.11 -2.25
CA TYR A 493 30.20 6.40 -0.99
C TYR A 493 28.92 5.65 -0.58
N ASN A 494 27.79 6.37 -0.46
CA ASN A 494 26.49 5.77 -0.11
C ASN A 494 25.96 4.84 -1.21
N CYS A 495 26.20 5.16 -2.48
CA CYS A 495 25.74 4.34 -3.61
C CYS A 495 26.53 3.04 -3.81
N SER A 496 27.80 2.97 -3.39
CA SER A 496 28.69 1.84 -3.67
C SER A 496 28.23 0.50 -3.06
N GLN A 497 27.39 0.55 -2.02
CA GLN A 497 26.89 -0.61 -1.29
C GLN A 497 25.56 -1.15 -1.85
N LEU A 498 24.95 -0.45 -2.83
CA LEU A 498 23.66 -0.81 -3.41
C LEU A 498 23.74 -2.14 -4.16
N ARG A 499 22.78 -3.02 -3.86
CA ARG A 499 22.58 -4.33 -4.49
C ARG A 499 21.29 -4.41 -5.30
N ARG A 500 20.40 -3.43 -5.15
CA ARG A 500 19.19 -3.28 -5.93
C ARG A 500 18.88 -1.79 -6.06
N ILE A 501 18.52 -1.37 -7.25
CA ILE A 501 17.94 -0.06 -7.51
C ILE A 501 16.62 -0.31 -8.23
N VAL A 502 15.54 0.25 -7.72
CA VAL A 502 14.22 0.21 -8.37
C VAL A 502 13.97 1.58 -9.00
N MET A 503 13.71 1.56 -10.30
CA MET A 503 13.39 2.75 -11.10
C MET A 503 12.10 2.46 -11.87
N HIS A 504 11.14 3.39 -11.77
CA HIS A 504 9.83 3.25 -12.43
C HIS A 504 9.84 3.63 -13.91
N GLU A 505 10.83 4.41 -14.32
CA GLU A 505 10.98 4.87 -15.69
C GLU A 505 12.08 4.06 -16.42
N PRO A 506 11.90 3.78 -17.73
CA PRO A 506 12.95 3.18 -18.53
C PRO A 506 14.17 4.10 -18.57
N TYR A 507 15.36 3.53 -18.41
CA TYR A 507 16.61 4.28 -18.39
C TYR A 507 17.67 3.66 -19.29
N ILE A 508 18.65 4.49 -19.65
CA ILE A 508 19.80 4.09 -20.45
C ILE A 508 21.03 4.17 -19.55
N CYS A 509 21.63 3.02 -19.22
CA CYS A 509 22.87 2.97 -18.46
C CYS A 509 23.99 3.71 -19.21
N GLY A 510 24.44 4.85 -18.68
CA GLY A 510 25.65 5.52 -19.17
C GLY A 510 26.92 4.70 -18.88
N GLU A 511 28.02 5.03 -19.56
CA GLU A 511 29.31 4.30 -19.46
C GLU A 511 29.82 4.13 -18.01
N ASN A 512 29.56 5.12 -17.15
CA ASN A 512 30.03 5.11 -15.76
C ASN A 512 29.11 4.33 -14.80
N PHE A 513 27.89 3.95 -15.20
CA PHE A 513 26.86 3.40 -14.31
C PHE A 513 27.36 2.18 -13.53
N HIS A 514 27.86 1.16 -14.23
CA HIS A 514 28.32 -0.08 -13.59
C HIS A 514 29.54 0.12 -12.68
N SER A 515 30.43 1.06 -13.02
CA SER A 515 31.59 1.39 -12.19
C SER A 515 31.20 2.12 -10.88
N TYR A 516 30.06 2.81 -10.93
CA TYR A 516 29.48 3.56 -9.82
C TYR A 516 28.72 2.64 -8.86
N PHE A 517 28.12 1.57 -9.38
CA PHE A 517 27.38 0.56 -8.61
C PHE A 517 28.00 -0.84 -8.74
N PRO A 518 29.18 -1.08 -8.15
CA PRO A 518 29.94 -2.32 -8.36
C PRO A 518 29.29 -3.59 -7.81
N LEU A 519 28.25 -3.48 -6.97
CA LEU A 519 27.54 -4.60 -6.36
C LEU A 519 26.19 -4.91 -7.04
N LEU A 520 25.77 -4.17 -8.06
CA LEU A 520 24.64 -4.53 -8.91
C LEU A 520 25.10 -5.62 -9.88
N ASN A 521 24.72 -6.87 -9.63
CA ASN A 521 25.09 -7.97 -10.53
C ASN A 521 24.28 -7.90 -11.84
N ASN A 522 24.97 -8.06 -12.97
CA ASN A 522 24.57 -7.66 -14.32
C ASN A 522 23.33 -8.34 -14.97
N THR A 523 22.57 -9.22 -14.31
CA THR A 523 21.54 -9.99 -15.04
C THR A 523 20.09 -9.88 -14.57
N GLU A 524 19.78 -9.70 -13.28
CA GLU A 524 18.36 -9.80 -12.83
C GLU A 524 17.98 -8.88 -11.65
N GLN A 525 18.84 -7.92 -11.27
CA GLN A 525 18.62 -7.03 -10.11
C GLN A 525 18.15 -5.61 -10.48
N MET A 526 17.97 -5.36 -11.78
CA MET A 526 17.30 -4.18 -12.32
C MET A 526 15.90 -4.63 -12.74
N SER A 527 14.96 -4.59 -11.81
CA SER A 527 13.55 -4.79 -12.10
C SER A 527 12.91 -3.42 -12.35
N ILE A 528 12.42 -3.20 -13.56
CA ILE A 528 11.41 -2.17 -13.81
C ILE A 528 10.13 -2.77 -13.23
N GLU A 529 9.85 -2.46 -11.96
CA GLU A 529 8.57 -2.77 -11.35
C GLU A 529 7.69 -1.55 -11.60
N TYR A 530 6.58 -1.72 -12.32
CA TYR A 530 5.53 -0.70 -12.35
C TYR A 530 4.71 -0.88 -11.08
N THR A 531 4.89 0.00 -10.09
CA THR A 531 3.96 0.07 -8.94
C THR A 531 3.21 1.39 -9.04
N GLU A 532 1.89 1.36 -9.21
CA GLU A 532 1.07 2.52 -8.90
C GLU A 532 0.91 2.61 -7.37
N ASP A 533 1.38 3.71 -6.78
CA ASP A 533 1.44 3.90 -5.33
C ASP A 533 0.04 4.00 -4.69
N CYS A 534 -0.19 3.25 -3.60
CA CYS A 534 -1.32 3.44 -2.67
C CYS A 534 -1.30 4.78 -1.89
N PHE A 535 -0.50 5.77 -2.31
CA PHE A 535 -0.35 7.07 -1.66
C PHE A 535 -0.46 8.23 -2.66
N VAL A 536 -1.50 8.26 -3.49
CA VAL A 536 -1.78 9.43 -4.33
C VAL A 536 -2.45 10.53 -3.50
N VAL A 537 -1.65 11.38 -2.85
CA VAL A 537 -2.06 12.78 -2.64
C VAL A 537 -1.85 13.48 -3.98
N LYS A 538 -2.93 13.73 -4.72
CA LYS A 538 -2.88 14.45 -6.00
C LYS A 538 -2.30 15.85 -5.76
N SER A 539 -1.01 16.05 -6.02
CA SER A 539 -0.39 17.38 -6.10
C SER A 539 -0.07 17.70 -7.56
N GLU A 540 -0.87 18.57 -8.15
CA GLU A 540 -0.67 19.08 -9.51
C GLU A 540 0.61 19.95 -9.57
N ARG A 541 1.52 19.64 -10.50
CA ARG A 541 2.73 20.41 -10.80
C ARG A 541 2.36 21.64 -11.64
N ILE A 542 2.79 22.82 -11.22
CA ILE A 542 2.74 24.05 -12.04
C ILE A 542 4.18 24.45 -12.37
N ASP A 543 4.55 24.39 -13.66
CA ASP A 543 5.81 24.92 -14.17
C ASP A 543 5.61 26.32 -14.76
N ASN A 544 6.21 27.33 -14.14
CA ASN A 544 6.17 28.72 -14.61
C ASN A 544 7.37 29.05 -15.50
N LYS A 545 7.20 29.02 -16.83
CA LYS A 545 8.11 29.74 -17.77
C LYS A 545 7.38 30.33 -18.97
N LYS A 546 6.91 31.58 -18.82
CA LYS A 546 7.03 32.72 -19.79
C LYS A 546 6.14 33.89 -19.34
N GLN A 547 6.74 35.03 -18.99
CA GLN A 547 6.00 36.28 -18.68
C GLN A 547 5.64 37.06 -19.97
N PRO A 548 4.41 37.60 -20.09
CA PRO A 548 4.04 38.55 -21.14
C PRO A 548 4.38 40.01 -20.75
N PRO A 549 4.30 40.99 -21.68
CA PRO A 549 4.83 42.34 -21.49
C PRO A 549 4.09 43.20 -20.44
N PRO A 550 4.73 44.25 -19.88
CA PRO A 550 4.26 44.94 -18.66
C PRO A 550 2.97 45.76 -18.80
N GLN A 551 2.55 46.12 -20.01
CA GLN A 551 1.43 47.05 -20.21
C GLN A 551 0.05 46.37 -20.20
N THR A 552 -0.04 45.05 -20.29
CA THR A 552 -1.31 44.28 -20.23
C THR A 552 -1.69 43.83 -18.82
N MET A 553 -0.73 43.78 -17.88
CA MET A 553 -0.94 43.28 -16.51
C MET A 553 -1.82 44.19 -15.65
N SER A 554 -1.71 45.51 -15.77
CA SER A 554 -2.51 46.44 -14.96
C SER A 554 -4.00 46.44 -15.34
N GLN A 555 -4.32 46.26 -16.62
CA GLN A 555 -5.71 46.23 -17.10
C GLN A 555 -6.36 44.86 -16.86
N LEU A 556 -5.61 43.76 -17.03
CA LEU A 556 -6.08 42.42 -16.66
C LEU A 556 -6.31 42.28 -15.16
N SER A 557 -5.43 42.84 -14.32
CA SER A 557 -5.57 42.80 -12.86
C SER A 557 -6.83 43.53 -12.39
N ALA A 558 -7.12 44.71 -12.96
CA ALA A 558 -8.30 45.48 -12.60
C ALA A 558 -9.61 44.81 -13.08
N ALA A 559 -9.61 44.25 -14.29
CA ALA A 559 -10.76 43.50 -14.81
C ALA A 559 -11.01 42.21 -14.01
N LYS A 560 -9.95 41.50 -13.63
CA LYS A 560 -10.02 40.30 -12.80
C LYS A 560 -10.60 40.61 -11.40
N GLN A 561 -10.13 41.66 -10.74
CA GLN A 561 -10.67 42.09 -9.44
C GLN A 561 -12.14 42.53 -9.52
N LEU A 562 -12.56 43.18 -10.61
CA LEU A 562 -13.96 43.58 -10.79
C LEU A 562 -14.88 42.36 -11.01
N ILE A 563 -14.39 41.35 -11.76
CA ILE A 563 -15.13 40.09 -12.00
C ILE A 563 -15.20 39.26 -10.72
N GLU A 564 -14.10 39.11 -9.99
CA GLU A 564 -14.06 38.39 -8.71
C GLU A 564 -15.00 39.03 -7.68
N LYS A 565 -15.01 40.37 -7.58
CA LYS A 565 -15.92 41.08 -6.68
C LYS A 565 -17.40 40.90 -7.08
N LYS A 566 -17.70 40.84 -8.38
CA LYS A 566 -19.07 40.60 -8.86
C LYS A 566 -19.52 39.16 -8.59
N GLN A 567 -18.62 38.19 -8.78
CA GLN A 567 -18.87 36.78 -8.48
C GLN A 567 -19.05 36.54 -6.97
N GLU A 568 -18.25 37.19 -6.14
CA GLU A 568 -18.38 37.11 -4.68
C GLU A 568 -19.75 37.62 -4.20
N GLU A 569 -20.25 38.70 -4.80
CA GLU A 569 -21.55 39.27 -4.46
C GLU A 569 -22.72 38.39 -4.96
N GLU A 570 -22.59 37.79 -6.15
CA GLU A 570 -23.56 36.80 -6.67
C GLU A 570 -23.60 35.53 -5.81
N ILE A 571 -22.44 35.02 -5.36
CA ILE A 571 -22.35 33.87 -4.45
C ILE A 571 -22.98 34.19 -3.08
N LYS A 572 -22.74 35.40 -2.55
CA LYS A 572 -23.39 35.85 -1.30
C LYS A 572 -24.91 35.88 -1.43
N GLN A 573 -25.44 36.34 -2.57
CA GLN A 573 -26.88 36.35 -2.83
C GLN A 573 -27.45 34.92 -2.92
N ILE A 574 -26.74 33.99 -3.57
CA ILE A 574 -27.14 32.58 -3.67
C ILE A 574 -27.14 31.91 -2.28
N MET A 575 -26.11 32.15 -1.45
CA MET A 575 -26.03 31.59 -0.10
C MET A 575 -27.15 32.09 0.81
N VAL A 576 -27.57 33.36 0.67
CA VAL A 576 -28.74 33.89 1.39
C VAL A 576 -30.02 33.15 1.00
N LEU A 577 -30.20 32.84 -0.29
CA LEU A 577 -31.36 32.09 -0.79
C LEU A 577 -31.36 30.63 -0.32
N ILE A 578 -30.21 29.96 -0.32
CA ILE A 578 -30.06 28.58 0.16
C ILE A 578 -30.38 28.51 1.67
N ASN A 579 -29.84 29.42 2.47
CA ASN A 579 -30.13 29.47 3.90
C ASN A 579 -31.61 29.79 4.19
N ALA A 580 -32.24 30.68 3.41
CA ALA A 580 -33.66 30.94 3.52
C ALA A 580 -34.51 29.70 3.22
N TYR A 581 -34.13 28.92 2.21
CA TYR A 581 -34.79 27.66 1.86
C TYR A 581 -34.66 26.60 2.97
N HIS A 582 -33.46 26.41 3.53
CA HIS A 582 -33.26 25.46 4.63
C HIS A 582 -34.00 25.86 5.90
N ASN A 583 -34.00 27.15 6.26
CA ASN A 583 -34.77 27.64 7.40
C ASN A 583 -36.28 27.42 7.21
N GLN A 584 -36.78 27.53 5.98
CA GLN A 584 -38.18 27.25 5.66
C GLN A 584 -38.50 25.75 5.75
N GLN A 585 -37.63 24.88 5.24
CA GLN A 585 -37.72 23.42 5.39
C GLN A 585 -37.75 23.00 6.86
N ASP A 586 -36.85 23.56 7.69
CA ASP A 586 -36.80 23.29 9.12
C ASP A 586 -38.06 23.77 9.86
N ALA A 587 -38.63 24.92 9.47
CA ALA A 587 -39.88 25.42 10.03
C ALA A 587 -41.08 24.51 9.68
N VAL A 588 -41.12 24.00 8.45
CA VAL A 588 -42.14 23.04 7.98
C VAL A 588 -41.99 21.70 8.71
N ASN A 589 -40.76 21.21 8.87
CA ASN A 589 -40.47 19.97 9.60
C ASN A 589 -40.81 20.07 11.10
N LYS A 590 -40.78 21.29 11.65
CA LYS A 590 -41.23 21.59 13.03
C LYS A 590 -42.74 21.83 13.15
N GLY A 591 -43.51 21.63 12.08
CA GLY A 591 -44.98 21.70 12.09
C GLY A 591 -45.56 23.11 12.21
N LEU A 592 -44.78 24.15 11.89
CA LEU A 592 -45.27 25.53 11.92
C LEU A 592 -46.22 25.80 10.75
N SER A 593 -47.38 26.40 11.03
CA SER A 593 -48.32 26.78 9.99
C SER A 593 -47.79 27.97 9.16
N ALA A 594 -48.18 28.08 7.90
CA ALA A 594 -47.76 29.17 7.00
C ALA A 594 -48.02 30.59 7.56
N ASN A 595 -49.03 30.74 8.41
CA ASN A 595 -49.34 32.01 9.10
C ASN A 595 -48.37 32.34 10.25
N GLN A 596 -47.73 31.33 10.86
CA GLN A 596 -46.72 31.53 11.90
C GLN A 596 -45.32 31.83 11.33
N ILE A 597 -45.01 31.29 10.14
CA ILE A 597 -43.76 31.59 9.42
C ILE A 597 -43.73 33.08 9.02
N LYS A 598 -44.87 33.62 8.60
CA LYS A 598 -45.07 35.01 8.14
C LYS A 598 -44.74 36.09 9.19
N THR A 599 -44.76 35.75 10.49
CA THR A 599 -44.46 36.70 11.57
C THR A 599 -43.01 36.65 12.06
N SER A 600 -42.18 35.74 11.52
CA SER A 600 -40.81 35.48 12.03
C SER A 600 -39.67 35.84 11.08
N THR A 601 -39.97 36.15 9.82
CA THR A 601 -38.96 36.44 8.79
C THR A 601 -39.00 37.89 8.36
N ASP A 602 -37.80 38.47 8.24
CA ASP A 602 -37.53 39.84 7.80
C ASP A 602 -38.30 40.18 6.51
N ASP A 603 -38.99 41.32 6.49
CA ASP A 603 -40.00 41.69 5.48
C ASP A 603 -39.39 41.72 4.06
N HIS A 604 -38.07 41.96 3.97
CA HIS A 604 -37.31 41.98 2.72
C HIS A 604 -37.09 40.58 2.11
N ALA A 605 -36.92 39.53 2.93
CA ALA A 605 -36.79 38.16 2.46
C ALA A 605 -38.15 37.63 1.98
N TRP A 606 -39.23 38.02 2.66
CA TRP A 606 -40.58 37.60 2.28
C TRP A 606 -41.08 38.23 0.97
N GLN A 607 -40.72 39.49 0.69
CA GLN A 607 -41.06 40.14 -0.59
C GLN A 607 -40.33 39.54 -1.79
N LEU A 608 -39.08 39.07 -1.62
CA LEU A 608 -38.35 38.34 -2.65
C LEU A 608 -38.96 36.96 -2.93
N THR A 609 -39.38 36.23 -1.90
CA THR A 609 -40.04 34.92 -2.09
C THR A 609 -41.43 35.05 -2.72
N LYS A 610 -42.17 36.12 -2.41
CA LYS A 610 -43.51 36.38 -2.96
C LYS A 610 -43.51 36.81 -4.44
N SER A 611 -42.44 37.47 -4.91
CA SER A 611 -42.25 37.79 -6.33
C SER A 611 -41.87 36.54 -7.16
N TYR A 612 -41.26 35.53 -6.53
CA TYR A 612 -40.97 34.23 -7.14
C TYR A 612 -42.14 33.24 -7.11
N GLN A 613 -43.08 33.37 -6.17
CA GLN A 613 -44.26 32.49 -6.07
C GLN A 613 -45.41 32.81 -7.05
N LEU A 614 -45.27 33.84 -7.91
CA LEU A 614 -46.29 34.21 -8.91
C LEU A 614 -46.15 33.52 -10.27
N GLY A 615 -45.42 32.40 -10.37
CA GLY A 615 -45.74 31.37 -11.37
C GLY A 615 -44.57 30.72 -12.11
N LEU A 616 -43.81 29.84 -11.46
CA LEU A 616 -43.01 28.81 -12.11
C LEU A 616 -43.00 27.52 -11.28
N GLU A 617 -43.24 26.38 -11.93
CA GLU A 617 -43.23 25.05 -11.30
C GLU A 617 -41.82 24.63 -10.89
N VAL A 618 -41.71 23.82 -9.83
CA VAL A 618 -40.45 23.36 -9.21
C VAL A 618 -39.50 22.66 -10.21
N ASN A 619 -40.04 22.00 -11.24
CA ASN A 619 -39.25 21.36 -12.30
C ASN A 619 -38.49 22.38 -13.19
N ASP A 620 -38.93 23.63 -13.22
CA ASP A 620 -38.30 24.70 -14.00
C ASP A 620 -37.11 25.33 -13.25
N LEU A 621 -37.04 25.17 -11.92
CA LEU A 621 -35.92 25.59 -11.08
C LEU A 621 -34.73 24.63 -11.19
N GLU A 622 -34.98 23.34 -11.28
CA GLU A 622 -33.92 22.32 -11.45
C GLU A 622 -33.27 22.45 -12.84
N GLY A 623 -34.09 22.66 -13.89
CA GLY A 623 -33.59 22.95 -15.23
C GLY A 623 -32.84 24.28 -15.35
N LYS A 624 -33.26 25.32 -14.61
CA LYS A 624 -32.56 26.63 -14.59
C LYS A 624 -31.29 26.59 -13.76
N ALA A 625 -31.26 25.89 -12.63
CA ALA A 625 -30.06 25.67 -11.83
C ALA A 625 -29.02 24.89 -12.65
N MET A 626 -29.43 23.81 -13.32
CA MET A 626 -28.55 23.01 -14.19
C MET A 626 -28.07 23.81 -15.42
N LYS A 627 -28.89 24.73 -15.94
CA LYS A 627 -28.49 25.65 -17.02
C LYS A 627 -27.50 26.71 -16.55
N ILE A 628 -27.69 27.29 -15.37
CA ILE A 628 -26.78 28.26 -14.75
C ILE A 628 -25.46 27.59 -14.38
N GLU A 629 -25.49 26.38 -13.84
CA GLU A 629 -24.31 25.59 -13.51
C GLU A 629 -23.51 25.22 -14.78
N ASN A 630 -24.19 24.85 -15.86
CA ASN A 630 -23.57 24.64 -17.17
C ASN A 630 -23.01 25.93 -17.78
N GLU A 631 -23.69 27.07 -17.65
CA GLU A 631 -23.16 28.36 -18.10
C GLU A 631 -21.95 28.83 -17.26
N ILE A 632 -21.94 28.54 -15.96
CA ILE A 632 -20.80 28.82 -15.07
C ILE A 632 -19.62 27.88 -15.42
N MET A 633 -19.86 26.59 -15.69
CA MET A 633 -18.85 25.64 -16.16
C MET A 633 -18.27 26.03 -17.53
N GLN A 634 -19.10 26.50 -18.47
CA GLN A 634 -18.67 26.98 -19.78
C GLN A 634 -17.91 28.31 -19.71
N LYS A 635 -18.33 29.25 -18.85
CA LYS A 635 -17.63 30.55 -18.70
C LYS A 635 -16.35 30.43 -17.87
N SER A 636 -16.29 29.50 -16.92
CA SER A 636 -15.09 29.22 -16.12
C SER A 636 -14.02 28.46 -16.93
N SER A 637 -14.42 27.60 -17.86
CA SER A 637 -13.48 26.92 -18.78
C SER A 637 -12.90 27.83 -19.87
N ALA A 638 -13.52 28.97 -20.16
CA ALA A 638 -13.01 29.96 -21.11
C ALA A 638 -11.98 30.95 -20.50
N ILE A 639 -11.85 31.00 -19.16
CA ILE A 639 -11.04 32.01 -18.45
C ILE A 639 -9.82 31.41 -17.74
N VAL A 640 -9.80 30.10 -17.49
CA VAL A 640 -8.59 29.39 -17.05
C VAL A 640 -7.76 29.03 -18.28
N GLY A 641 -6.71 29.79 -18.55
CA GLY A 641 -5.76 29.55 -19.64
C GLY A 641 -4.86 28.34 -19.40
N ASP A 642 -5.46 27.18 -19.14
CA ASP A 642 -4.76 25.92 -18.95
C ASP A 642 -5.23 24.95 -20.04
N ASN A 643 -4.61 25.06 -21.20
CA ASN A 643 -4.86 24.20 -22.37
C ASN A 643 -4.02 22.91 -22.29
N THR A 644 -3.74 22.42 -21.08
CA THR A 644 -2.99 21.18 -20.91
C THR A 644 -3.98 20.02 -21.02
N PRO A 645 -3.94 19.21 -22.10
CA PRO A 645 -4.89 18.13 -22.29
C PRO A 645 -4.77 17.08 -21.17
N VAL A 646 -5.89 16.69 -20.57
CA VAL A 646 -5.91 15.58 -19.60
C VAL A 646 -6.01 14.27 -20.37
N TYR A 647 -4.98 13.43 -20.22
CA TYR A 647 -4.92 12.11 -20.82
C TYR A 647 -5.58 11.10 -19.90
N LEU A 648 -6.64 10.46 -20.38
CA LEU A 648 -7.26 9.32 -19.73
C LEU A 648 -6.73 8.03 -20.38
N PRO A 649 -6.30 7.03 -19.59
CA PRO A 649 -6.07 5.69 -20.12
C PRO A 649 -7.39 5.17 -20.71
N ALA A 650 -7.33 4.59 -21.90
CA ALA A 650 -8.54 4.08 -22.56
C ALA A 650 -9.07 2.84 -21.83
N PHE A 651 -10.34 2.89 -21.39
CA PHE A 651 -11.07 1.72 -20.89
C PHE A 651 -11.18 0.65 -21.99
N GLU A 652 -10.86 -0.61 -21.65
CA GLU A 652 -10.95 -1.85 -22.47
C GLU A 652 -11.38 -1.69 -23.94
N ILE A 653 -10.53 -1.10 -24.77
CA ILE A 653 -10.74 -1.10 -26.21
C ILE A 653 -10.27 -2.46 -26.74
N LYS A 654 -11.22 -3.33 -27.11
CA LYS A 654 -10.92 -4.62 -27.75
C LYS A 654 -10.29 -4.40 -29.11
N SER A 655 -8.96 -4.46 -29.20
CA SER A 655 -8.24 -4.46 -30.48
C SER A 655 -8.08 -5.86 -31.04
N TRP A 656 -8.01 -5.98 -32.36
CA TRP A 656 -7.65 -7.24 -33.04
C TRP A 656 -6.27 -7.11 -33.66
N CYS A 657 -5.47 -8.18 -33.64
CA CYS A 657 -4.22 -8.23 -34.36
C CYS A 657 -4.17 -9.44 -35.30
N ASN A 658 -3.52 -9.27 -36.44
CA ASN A 658 -3.11 -10.34 -37.34
C ASN A 658 -1.67 -10.10 -37.80
N GLN A 659 -0.96 -11.16 -38.16
CA GLN A 659 0.43 -11.04 -38.57
C GLN A 659 0.73 -11.88 -39.81
N THR A 660 1.74 -11.43 -40.56
CA THR A 660 2.44 -12.18 -41.59
C THR A 660 3.90 -12.35 -41.18
N ASP A 661 4.71 -12.99 -42.02
CA ASP A 661 6.15 -13.15 -41.76
C ASP A 661 6.87 -11.82 -41.58
N SER A 662 6.43 -10.76 -42.27
CA SER A 662 7.10 -9.45 -42.29
C SER A 662 6.31 -8.30 -41.67
N THR A 663 5.02 -8.50 -41.34
CA THR A 663 4.19 -7.40 -40.82
C THR A 663 3.24 -7.84 -39.72
N VAL A 664 2.89 -6.92 -38.82
CA VAL A 664 1.80 -7.07 -37.85
C VAL A 664 0.80 -5.95 -38.12
N THR A 665 -0.48 -6.29 -38.25
CA THR A 665 -1.55 -5.30 -38.39
C THR A 665 -2.43 -5.32 -37.15
N ILE A 666 -2.63 -4.15 -36.55
CA ILE A 666 -3.45 -3.92 -35.37
C ILE A 666 -4.69 -3.12 -35.80
N LYS A 667 -5.88 -3.59 -35.45
CA LYS A 667 -7.14 -2.88 -35.68
C LYS A 667 -7.73 -2.45 -34.35
N VAL A 668 -7.90 -1.13 -34.20
CA VAL A 668 -8.46 -0.50 -33.00
C VAL A 668 -9.86 0.00 -33.35
N PRO A 669 -10.95 -0.68 -32.93
CA PRO A 669 -12.30 -0.26 -33.27
C PRO A 669 -12.65 1.03 -32.54
N ILE A 670 -12.93 2.08 -33.31
CA ILE A 670 -13.34 3.38 -32.78
C ILE A 670 -14.33 3.99 -33.76
N LYS A 671 -15.51 4.36 -33.26
CA LYS A 671 -16.58 4.96 -34.05
C LYS A 671 -16.57 6.48 -33.93
N ASP A 672 -17.10 7.15 -34.95
CA ASP A 672 -17.42 8.59 -34.95
C ASP A 672 -16.21 9.52 -34.74
N LEU A 673 -15.05 9.18 -35.31
CA LEU A 673 -13.86 10.04 -35.30
C LEU A 673 -13.45 10.50 -36.69
N THR A 674 -13.10 11.77 -36.79
CA THR A 674 -12.44 12.33 -37.98
C THR A 674 -10.92 12.17 -37.86
N ALA A 675 -10.23 12.03 -38.99
CA ALA A 675 -8.78 11.83 -39.01
C ALA A 675 -7.99 12.91 -38.25
N GLU A 676 -8.50 14.14 -38.20
CA GLU A 676 -7.90 15.29 -37.50
C GLU A 676 -7.85 15.11 -35.97
N ARG A 677 -8.64 14.18 -35.43
CA ARG A 677 -8.72 13.89 -34.00
C ARG A 677 -7.82 12.74 -33.56
N ILE A 678 -7.10 12.12 -34.47
CA ILE A 678 -6.28 10.94 -34.17
C ILE A 678 -4.83 11.25 -34.50
N GLU A 679 -3.95 10.96 -33.56
CA GLU A 679 -2.52 11.08 -33.71
C GLU A 679 -1.86 9.74 -33.37
N VAL A 680 -1.16 9.14 -34.32
CA VAL A 680 -0.49 7.84 -34.13
C VAL A 680 1.02 8.05 -34.17
N SER A 681 1.70 7.71 -33.07
CA SER A 681 3.15 7.72 -32.96
C SER A 681 3.67 6.28 -32.98
N ILE A 682 4.46 5.95 -34.00
CA ILE A 682 5.08 4.63 -34.15
C ILE A 682 6.57 4.77 -33.83
N LYS A 683 7.05 4.00 -32.85
CA LYS A 683 8.45 3.91 -32.42
C LYS A 683 8.92 2.45 -32.49
N ASP A 684 10.22 2.24 -32.35
CA ASP A 684 10.88 0.94 -32.53
C ASP A 684 10.24 -0.23 -31.75
N THR A 685 9.70 0.03 -30.55
CA THR A 685 9.08 -1.00 -29.69
C THR A 685 7.73 -0.56 -29.11
N ASN A 686 7.17 0.54 -29.61
CA ASN A 686 5.98 1.15 -29.01
C ASN A 686 5.12 1.85 -30.07
N VAL A 687 3.80 1.65 -29.99
CA VAL A 687 2.81 2.38 -30.77
C VAL A 687 1.87 3.11 -29.83
N ILE A 688 1.76 4.42 -29.98
CA ILE A 688 0.86 5.27 -29.19
C ILE A 688 -0.21 5.84 -30.11
N VAL A 689 -1.48 5.63 -29.76
CA VAL A 689 -2.64 6.21 -30.44
C VAL A 689 -3.31 7.21 -29.51
N LEU A 690 -3.27 8.47 -29.90
CA LEU A 690 -3.83 9.58 -29.15
C LEU A 690 -5.10 10.08 -29.83
N ILE A 691 -6.21 10.01 -29.11
CA ILE A 691 -7.55 10.33 -29.59
C ILE A 691 -8.02 11.60 -28.90
N LYS A 692 -8.21 12.66 -29.67
CA LYS A 692 -8.70 13.96 -29.23
C LYS A 692 -10.23 13.92 -29.21
N THR A 693 -10.86 14.02 -28.04
CA THR A 693 -12.33 14.06 -27.98
C THR A 693 -12.87 15.42 -28.43
N SER A 694 -14.18 15.51 -28.69
CA SER A 694 -14.85 16.79 -28.96
C SER A 694 -14.78 17.76 -27.77
N SER A 695 -14.55 17.25 -26.56
CA SER A 695 -14.24 18.09 -25.41
C SER A 695 -12.74 18.41 -25.40
N LEU A 696 -12.38 19.69 -25.40
CA LEU A 696 -10.98 20.15 -25.33
C LEU A 696 -10.22 19.67 -24.08
N LYS A 697 -10.91 19.03 -23.13
CA LYS A 697 -10.34 18.59 -21.85
C LYS A 697 -9.86 17.14 -21.83
N PHE A 698 -10.44 16.24 -22.64
CA PHE A 698 -10.18 14.80 -22.50
C PHE A 698 -9.58 14.22 -23.78
N HIS A 699 -8.42 13.60 -23.62
CA HIS A 699 -7.72 12.86 -24.66
C HIS A 699 -7.56 11.42 -24.21
N TYR A 700 -7.87 10.45 -25.07
CA TYR A 700 -7.56 9.05 -24.78
C TYR A 700 -6.18 8.71 -25.35
N SER A 701 -5.39 7.97 -24.59
CA SER A 701 -4.13 7.40 -25.07
C SER A 701 -4.21 5.87 -25.01
N ILE A 702 -3.92 5.22 -26.12
CA ILE A 702 -3.79 3.76 -26.23
C ILE A 702 -2.34 3.47 -26.55
N GLN A 703 -1.68 2.67 -25.71
CA GLN A 703 -0.28 2.33 -25.88
C GLN A 703 -0.10 0.82 -26.08
N PHE A 704 0.57 0.44 -27.17
CA PHE A 704 0.95 -0.94 -27.46
C PHE A 704 2.46 -1.08 -27.27
N ASN A 705 2.87 -1.81 -26.22
CA ASN A 705 4.27 -2.20 -26.02
C ASN A 705 4.53 -3.50 -26.80
N LEU A 706 5.44 -3.44 -27.78
CA LEU A 706 5.71 -4.55 -28.69
C LEU A 706 6.79 -5.47 -28.13
N ILE A 707 6.62 -6.78 -28.30
CA ILE A 707 7.59 -7.81 -27.83
C ILE A 707 8.90 -7.76 -28.63
N HIS A 708 8.85 -7.29 -29.88
CA HIS A 708 9.99 -7.23 -30.79
C HIS A 708 10.08 -5.87 -31.49
N TYR A 709 11.27 -5.59 -32.06
CA TYR A 709 11.55 -4.36 -32.79
C TYR A 709 10.82 -4.32 -34.15
N ILE A 710 10.31 -3.14 -34.49
CA ILE A 710 9.78 -2.83 -35.83
C ILE A 710 10.70 -1.87 -36.58
N ASN A 711 10.41 -1.64 -37.85
CA ASN A 711 10.91 -0.53 -38.62
C ASN A 711 9.83 0.58 -38.67
N PRO A 712 9.93 1.65 -37.86
CA PRO A 712 8.89 2.68 -37.80
C PRO A 712 8.72 3.43 -39.12
N ILE A 713 9.80 3.58 -39.89
CA ILE A 713 9.81 4.32 -41.17
C ILE A 713 8.98 3.58 -42.22
N GLU A 714 9.01 2.24 -42.20
CA GLU A 714 8.25 1.38 -43.11
C GLU A 714 6.86 1.02 -42.56
N SER A 715 6.58 1.38 -41.31
CA SER A 715 5.29 1.17 -40.69
C SER A 715 4.34 2.31 -41.07
N SER A 716 3.04 2.00 -41.11
CA SER A 716 2.01 2.94 -41.57
C SER A 716 0.73 2.75 -40.78
N TYR A 717 -0.16 3.74 -40.80
CA TYR A 717 -1.50 3.59 -40.27
C TYR A 717 -2.51 4.21 -41.24
N ASN A 718 -3.74 3.71 -41.18
CA ASN A 718 -4.88 4.20 -41.91
C ASN A 718 -6.07 4.37 -40.96
N ILE A 719 -6.80 5.46 -41.10
CA ILE A 719 -7.99 5.75 -40.27
C ILE A 719 -9.22 5.49 -41.14
N ALA A 720 -10.01 4.49 -40.75
CA ALA A 720 -11.29 4.18 -41.36
C ALA A 720 -12.44 4.65 -40.45
N ASP A 721 -13.66 4.71 -41.00
CA ASP A 721 -14.84 5.24 -40.29
C ASP A 721 -15.18 4.50 -38.98
N GLU A 722 -14.80 3.22 -38.88
CA GLU A 722 -15.12 2.36 -37.73
C GLU A 722 -13.88 1.85 -36.96
N HIS A 723 -12.66 2.12 -37.45
CA HIS A 723 -11.43 1.64 -36.81
C HIS A 723 -10.18 2.36 -37.31
N ILE A 724 -9.11 2.28 -36.52
CA ILE A 724 -7.75 2.60 -36.94
C ILE A 724 -7.04 1.29 -37.28
N GLU A 725 -6.46 1.21 -38.47
CA GLU A 725 -5.63 0.08 -38.91
C GLU A 725 -4.16 0.49 -38.89
N ILE A 726 -3.36 -0.10 -38.02
CA ILE A 726 -1.93 0.19 -37.85
C ILE A 726 -1.14 -1.00 -38.36
N LYS A 727 -0.36 -0.81 -39.42
CA LYS A 727 0.48 -1.84 -40.04
C LYS A 727 1.94 -1.61 -39.68
N LEU A 728 2.49 -2.51 -38.89
CA LEU A 728 3.84 -2.49 -38.37
C LEU A 728 4.75 -3.39 -39.21
N CYS A 729 5.87 -2.86 -39.71
CA CYS A 729 6.87 -3.64 -40.43
C CYS A 729 7.85 -4.27 -39.44
N LYS A 730 7.92 -5.60 -39.38
CA LYS A 730 8.80 -6.31 -38.46
C LYS A 730 10.25 -6.12 -38.90
N ARG A 731 11.15 -5.90 -37.94
CA ARG A 731 12.60 -5.88 -38.24
C ARG A 731 13.15 -7.27 -38.49
N GLU A 732 12.52 -8.29 -37.90
CA GLU A 732 12.91 -9.70 -37.97
C GLU A 732 11.73 -10.54 -38.46
N LEU A 733 12.00 -11.53 -39.32
CA LEU A 733 10.99 -12.41 -39.92
C LEU A 733 10.61 -13.55 -38.96
N ILE A 734 10.06 -13.19 -37.81
CA ILE A 734 9.65 -14.12 -36.74
C ILE A 734 8.16 -13.94 -36.40
N THR A 735 7.53 -15.01 -35.93
CA THR A 735 6.17 -14.96 -35.38
C THR A 735 6.19 -14.29 -34.02
N TRP A 736 5.29 -13.32 -33.81
CA TRP A 736 5.16 -12.54 -32.59
C TRP A 736 4.10 -13.14 -31.66
#